data_AF-A0A937QIM0-F1
#
_entry.id   AF-A0A937QIM0-F1
#
_cell.length_a   1.000
_cell.length_b   1.000
_cell.length_c   1.000
_cell.angle_alpha   90.00
_cell.angle_beta   90.00
_cell.angle_gamma   90.00
#
_symmetry.space_group_name_H-M   'P 1'
#
loop_
_entity.id
_entity.type
_entity.pdbx_description
1 polymer ?
#
loop_
_entity_poly.entity_id
_entity_poly.type
_entity_poly.pdbx_seq_one_letter_code
_entity_poly.pdbx_strand_id
1 'polypeptide(L)'
;MTLDDGRILDGTIALLPGISIDPQAEDGAGSTVVMCDNGLTRTFISKKRVVGAAEEAAGQSLEEIKIFQRVPDSGRSLSSVGSILSTTPFDEFGRRIITLSTPGGRLDLVQGITTITPEWIAAEGLITEHPLRLDMRIATSSVPRETLSRIIERQLDGSDLDERLQFVRLLIQGTRYKEAKLELQGVIQDFPSLKSLQKQQTNISNLAADQLLQEIILRQKSGQDRLVLNLLENFSVEDATGELLQAVKELRDGYRGQLQRAATMVQQIQTLAAELPDTRDRTIAGAVVEEISAELTFESLKRLSVFERVGSDDQLPPEQALSLALTGWLGGENASQINFKLALSTAKVRNLVRQYLVSKDPEERLDIRQRLDAEEAFDAKTVAAVASHMVRPAAPSGGRDDGFFELEVRLPFHTTENKAVARYLVQLPPEYDARRRYPTIVSLHGAGTTPLQQIEWWAGASTDDGTREGQGGRYGAIVIAPAWGEKTQLDYRYSAEEHSVVLAVLRDASRQFSIDSDRVFLSGHSMGGDAAWDIGLSHPDLWAGVIIVSGKAGRYVNHYHQNARTLPFYIVCGALDHTTFSANEMDLDRYLKKGFDLTYVEYRGRGHEHFSDELIKIFDWTSLKSRSSSPKEIDAVSMRPWDRFFWWIEMDAPPQRTMVLPGNWPPARFGQPFTLSAKATANNRITARCGAEEVRIWLSPEFIDFQRPLTINLGTRRLHQGEIEPDVDILLEDLRSRCDYQHPYWAVVTKNPSGEK
;
A
#
# COMPACT_ATOMS: atom_id res chain seq x y z
N MET A 1 -4.30 16.12 17.32
CA MET A 1 -3.21 16.77 16.54
C MET A 1 -3.40 16.51 15.06
N THR A 2 -3.26 17.52 14.20
CA THR A 2 -3.43 17.39 12.73
C THR A 2 -2.09 17.54 12.02
N LEU A 3 -1.84 16.61 11.09
CA LEU A 3 -0.62 16.56 10.27
C LEU A 3 -0.80 17.23 8.90
N ASP A 4 0.31 17.52 8.25
CA ASP A 4 0.38 18.08 6.89
C ASP A 4 -0.17 17.16 5.79
N ASP A 5 -0.28 15.86 6.07
CA ASP A 5 -0.93 14.87 5.19
C ASP A 5 -2.41 14.63 5.53
N GLY A 6 -2.99 15.43 6.44
CA GLY A 6 -4.40 15.38 6.80
C GLY A 6 -4.77 14.36 7.87
N ARG A 7 -3.83 13.49 8.29
CA ARG A 7 -4.09 12.57 9.41
C ARG A 7 -4.30 13.33 10.72
N ILE A 8 -5.15 12.75 11.55
CA ILE A 8 -5.43 13.22 12.91
C ILE A 8 -4.93 12.15 13.88
N LEU A 9 -4.13 12.57 14.86
CA LEU A 9 -3.69 11.74 15.97
C LEU A 9 -4.27 12.28 17.27
N ASP A 10 -4.98 11.42 17.99
CA ASP A 10 -5.61 11.73 19.26
C ASP A 10 -4.84 11.10 20.41
N GLY A 11 -4.70 11.85 21.51
CA GLY A 11 -3.92 11.45 22.66
C GLY A 11 -3.20 12.59 23.35
N THR A 12 -2.45 12.25 24.39
CA THR A 12 -1.62 13.20 25.15
C THR A 12 -0.37 13.53 24.35
N ILE A 13 -0.08 14.81 24.17
CA ILE A 13 1.03 15.29 23.34
C ILE A 13 2.23 15.66 24.22
N ALA A 14 3.42 15.19 23.85
CA ALA A 14 4.71 15.64 24.42
C ALA A 14 5.67 16.09 23.31
N LEU A 15 6.48 17.11 23.60
CA LEU A 15 7.48 17.67 22.68
C LEU A 15 8.89 17.25 23.09
N LEU A 16 9.57 16.48 22.25
CA LEU A 16 10.86 15.87 22.60
C LEU A 16 12.00 16.39 21.69
N PRO A 17 13.23 16.59 22.22
CA PRO A 17 14.41 16.92 21.42
C PRO A 17 14.99 15.71 20.66
N GLY A 18 14.59 14.50 21.04
CA GLY A 18 14.92 13.24 20.39
C GLY A 18 14.03 12.12 20.92
N ILE A 19 14.07 10.96 20.26
CA ILE A 19 13.17 9.84 20.50
C ILE A 19 13.47 9.07 21.78
N SER A 20 14.71 9.08 22.25
CA SER A 20 15.15 8.37 23.46
C SER A 20 15.00 9.17 24.75
N ILE A 21 14.46 10.38 24.66
CA ILE A 21 14.29 11.25 25.81
C ILE A 21 13.02 10.85 26.53
N ASP A 22 13.11 10.69 27.86
CA ASP A 22 11.94 10.42 28.69
C ASP A 22 10.92 11.56 28.52
N PRO A 23 9.68 11.27 28.11
CA PRO A 23 8.65 12.29 27.93
C PRO A 23 8.27 13.03 29.22
N GLN A 24 8.70 12.56 30.39
CA GLN A 24 8.51 13.26 31.67
C GLN A 24 9.63 14.27 32.00
N ALA A 25 10.68 14.37 31.18
CA ALA A 25 11.76 15.32 31.40
C ALA A 25 11.34 16.76 31.00
N GLU A 26 11.44 17.69 31.95
CA GLU A 26 11.10 19.10 31.77
C GLU A 26 12.16 19.85 30.93
N ASP A 27 12.09 19.78 29.60
CA ASP A 27 12.61 20.88 28.75
C ASP A 27 12.08 20.82 27.30
N GLY A 28 11.23 21.78 26.94
CA GLY A 28 10.65 21.92 25.60
C GLY A 28 11.47 22.75 24.61
N ALA A 29 12.63 23.26 25.05
CA ALA A 29 13.51 24.07 24.21
C ALA A 29 14.28 23.18 23.22
N GLY A 30 14.14 23.46 21.91
CA GLY A 30 14.83 22.69 20.87
C GLY A 30 14.15 21.39 20.43
N SER A 31 12.91 21.13 20.88
CA SER A 31 12.15 19.93 20.51
C SER A 31 11.87 19.86 19.00
N THR A 32 12.28 18.75 18.38
CA THR A 32 12.06 18.46 16.94
C THR A 32 11.06 17.33 16.71
N VAL A 33 10.74 16.57 17.76
CA VAL A 33 9.85 15.41 17.73
C VAL A 33 8.58 15.73 18.50
N VAL A 34 7.45 15.23 18.00
CA VAL A 34 6.18 15.21 18.72
C VAL A 34 5.81 13.76 18.98
N MET A 35 5.54 13.43 20.25
CA MET A 35 5.00 12.16 20.68
C MET A 35 3.52 12.33 21.02
N CYS A 36 2.67 11.46 20.49
CA CYS A 36 1.25 11.35 20.82
C CYS A 36 0.99 10.01 21.51
N ASP A 37 0.56 10.02 22.77
CA ASP A 37 0.26 8.81 23.57
C ASP A 37 -1.26 8.69 23.74
N ASN A 38 -1.87 7.67 23.13
CA ASN A 38 -3.31 7.39 23.25
C ASN A 38 -3.61 6.28 24.28
N GLY A 39 -2.64 5.91 25.12
CA GLY A 39 -2.74 4.84 26.10
C GLY A 39 -2.49 3.43 25.53
N LEU A 40 -2.74 3.19 24.24
CA LEU A 40 -2.37 1.95 23.56
C LEU A 40 -0.94 2.03 23.00
N THR A 41 -0.65 3.12 22.30
CA THR A 41 0.56 3.36 21.53
C THR A 41 1.12 4.75 21.77
N ARG A 42 2.44 4.88 21.60
CA ARG A 42 3.11 6.17 21.43
C ARG A 42 3.49 6.34 19.98
N THR A 43 2.98 7.38 19.34
CA THR A 43 3.29 7.71 17.95
C THR A 43 4.20 8.92 17.88
N PHE A 44 5.34 8.78 17.20
CA PHE A 44 6.37 9.79 17.07
C PHE A 44 6.42 10.32 15.64
N ILE A 45 6.37 11.64 15.50
CA ILE A 45 6.35 12.36 14.22
C ILE A 45 7.24 13.61 14.32
N SER A 46 7.78 14.05 13.19
CA SER A 46 8.48 15.34 13.12
C SER A 46 7.54 16.49 13.46
N LYS A 47 7.98 17.40 14.33
CA LYS A 47 7.29 18.65 14.63
C LYS A 47 7.05 19.51 13.39
N LYS A 48 7.92 19.42 12.37
CA LYS A 48 7.79 20.18 11.11
C LYS A 48 6.58 19.77 10.27
N ARG A 49 5.98 18.61 10.58
CA ARG A 49 4.81 18.07 9.87
C ARG A 49 3.49 18.33 10.58
N VAL A 50 3.53 18.93 11.77
CA VAL A 50 2.33 19.24 12.54
C VAL A 50 1.80 20.59 12.09
N VAL A 51 0.57 20.62 11.59
CA VAL A 51 -0.09 21.84 11.09
C VAL A 51 -0.94 22.49 12.18
N GLY A 52 -1.51 21.69 13.08
CA GLY A 52 -2.32 22.20 14.18
C GLY A 52 -2.47 21.21 15.33
N ALA A 53 -2.71 21.74 16.51
CA ALA A 53 -3.20 20.99 17.65
C ALA A 53 -4.43 21.73 18.17
N ALA A 54 -5.58 21.04 18.17
CA ALA A 54 -6.76 21.52 18.86
C ALA A 54 -6.73 20.92 20.27
N GLU A 55 -6.95 21.75 21.29
CA GLU A 55 -7.39 21.26 22.59
C GLU A 55 -8.86 20.90 22.45
N GLU A 56 -9.19 19.63 22.71
CA GLU A 56 -10.58 19.23 22.79
C GLU A 56 -11.25 19.98 23.96
N ALA A 57 -12.42 20.57 23.71
CA ALA A 57 -13.21 21.19 24.76
C ALA A 57 -13.75 20.10 25.69
N ALA A 58 -13.05 19.82 26.80
CA ALA A 58 -13.44 18.93 27.91
C ALA A 58 -14.55 17.92 27.53
N GLY A 59 -14.25 17.02 26.58
CA GLY A 59 -15.15 15.97 26.15
C GLY A 59 -15.36 14.94 27.26
N GLN A 60 -16.41 14.12 27.15
CA GLN A 60 -16.63 12.99 28.06
C GLN A 60 -15.37 12.12 28.13
N SER A 61 -14.87 11.86 29.34
CA SER A 61 -13.77 10.92 29.56
C SER A 61 -14.11 9.55 28.94
N LEU A 62 -13.11 8.87 28.36
CA LEU A 62 -13.26 7.50 27.91
C LEU A 62 -13.73 6.63 29.07
N GLU A 63 -14.73 5.79 28.81
CA GLU A 63 -15.24 4.85 29.79
C GLU A 63 -14.17 3.81 30.14
N GLU A 64 -14.13 3.44 31.42
CA GLU A 64 -13.15 2.51 31.94
C GLU A 64 -13.83 1.50 32.87
N ILE A 65 -13.74 0.23 32.51
CA ILE A 65 -14.22 -0.88 33.35
C ILE A 65 -13.02 -1.58 33.97
N LYS A 66 -13.00 -1.63 35.30
CA LYS A 66 -11.97 -2.34 36.07
C LYS A 66 -12.37 -3.80 36.25
N ILE A 67 -11.43 -4.70 35.95
CA ILE A 67 -11.61 -6.14 36.11
C ILE A 67 -10.71 -6.57 37.26
N PHE A 68 -11.28 -7.12 38.33
CA PHE A 68 -10.49 -7.51 39.49
C PHE A 68 -9.58 -8.70 39.16
N GLN A 69 -8.26 -8.49 39.28
CA GLN A 69 -7.26 -9.54 39.22
C GLN A 69 -6.25 -9.36 40.35
N ARG A 70 -5.61 -10.46 40.76
CA ARG A 70 -4.48 -10.40 41.70
C ARG A 70 -3.19 -10.13 40.93
N VAL A 71 -2.80 -8.86 40.86
CA VAL A 71 -1.54 -8.40 40.26
C VAL A 71 -0.48 -8.16 41.33
N PRO A 72 0.81 -8.42 41.05
CA PRO A 72 1.89 -8.23 42.03
C PRO A 72 2.28 -6.76 42.20
N ASP A 73 2.17 -6.23 43.43
CA ASP A 73 2.63 -4.86 43.77
C ASP A 73 4.15 -4.70 43.69
N SER A 74 4.89 -5.80 43.88
CA SER A 74 6.36 -5.86 43.83
C SER A 74 6.82 -7.15 43.15
N GLY A 75 7.99 -7.12 42.52
CA GLY A 75 8.52 -8.27 41.78
C GLY A 75 9.48 -7.84 40.68
N ARG A 76 10.07 -8.84 40.01
CA ARG A 76 10.98 -8.58 38.89
C ARG A 76 10.19 -7.98 37.73
N SER A 77 10.69 -6.89 37.16
CA SER A 77 10.18 -6.34 35.89
C SER A 77 10.99 -6.93 34.74
N LEU A 78 10.34 -7.20 33.61
CA LEU A 78 11.05 -7.58 32.39
C LEU A 78 11.67 -6.33 31.77
N SER A 79 13.00 -6.31 31.69
CA SER A 79 13.73 -5.23 31.01
C SER A 79 13.65 -5.34 29.50
N SER A 80 13.31 -6.51 28.93
CA SER A 80 13.04 -6.66 27.50
C SER A 80 12.22 -7.93 27.28
N VAL A 81 11.35 -7.89 26.27
CA VAL A 81 10.50 -9.01 25.87
C VAL A 81 10.80 -9.31 24.40
N GLY A 82 11.23 -10.54 24.13
CA GLY A 82 11.41 -11.05 22.77
C GLY A 82 10.08 -11.46 22.15
N SER A 83 10.10 -12.46 21.27
CA SER A 83 8.88 -12.90 20.57
C SER A 83 7.89 -13.61 21.48
N ILE A 84 6.60 -13.44 21.18
CA ILE A 84 5.54 -14.29 21.72
C ILE A 84 5.63 -15.65 21.04
N LEU A 85 5.81 -16.71 21.81
CA LEU A 85 5.91 -18.09 21.32
C LEU A 85 4.53 -18.76 21.22
N SER A 86 3.62 -18.46 22.14
CA SER A 86 2.22 -18.90 22.08
C SER A 86 1.34 -18.10 23.04
N THR A 87 0.03 -18.08 22.77
CA THR A 87 -1.00 -17.49 23.64
C THR A 87 -2.23 -18.37 23.63
N THR A 88 -2.80 -18.66 24.80
CA THR A 88 -4.18 -19.18 24.87
C THR A 88 -5.18 -18.04 24.68
N PRO A 89 -6.42 -18.33 24.24
CA PRO A 89 -7.52 -17.37 24.34
C PRO A 89 -7.74 -16.92 25.78
N PHE A 90 -8.36 -15.75 25.96
CA PHE A 90 -8.86 -15.33 27.26
C PHE A 90 -10.08 -16.17 27.65
N ASP A 91 -10.13 -16.58 28.91
CA ASP A 91 -11.30 -17.22 29.52
C ASP A 91 -12.38 -16.19 29.93
N GLU A 92 -13.48 -16.66 30.52
CA GLU A 92 -14.58 -15.81 30.99
C GLU A 92 -14.19 -14.88 32.15
N PHE A 93 -13.05 -15.11 32.81
CA PHE A 93 -12.50 -14.24 33.85
C PHE A 93 -11.45 -13.27 33.31
N GLY A 94 -11.25 -13.24 32.00
CA GLY A 94 -10.25 -12.40 31.34
C GLY A 94 -8.82 -12.89 31.55
N ARG A 95 -8.59 -14.18 31.79
CA ARG A 95 -7.25 -14.74 32.03
C ARG A 95 -6.78 -15.59 30.87
N ARG A 96 -5.47 -15.61 30.63
CA ARG A 96 -4.81 -16.45 29.62
C ARG A 96 -3.41 -16.84 30.04
N ILE A 97 -2.85 -17.85 29.36
CA ILE A 97 -1.43 -18.18 29.44
C ILE A 97 -0.74 -17.61 28.20
N ILE A 98 0.34 -16.85 28.41
CA ILE A 98 1.25 -16.39 27.36
C ILE A 98 2.62 -17.00 27.58
N THR A 99 3.23 -17.47 26.49
CA THR A 99 4.62 -17.93 26.47
C THR A 99 5.48 -16.90 25.77
N LEU A 100 6.48 -16.38 26.46
CA LEU A 100 7.39 -15.36 25.96
C LEU A 100 8.80 -15.92 25.76
N SER A 101 9.49 -15.46 24.73
CA SER A 101 10.94 -15.56 24.63
C SER A 101 11.58 -14.38 25.38
N THR A 102 12.46 -14.67 26.33
CA THR A 102 13.19 -13.64 27.10
C THR A 102 14.68 -13.89 27.02
N PRO A 103 15.54 -12.93 27.41
CA PRO A 103 16.98 -13.19 27.54
C PRO A 103 17.34 -14.35 28.47
N GLY A 104 16.45 -14.69 29.42
CA GLY A 104 16.60 -15.84 30.32
C GLY A 104 16.04 -17.15 29.78
N GLY A 105 15.57 -17.19 28.53
CA GLY A 105 14.90 -18.33 27.92
C GLY A 105 13.38 -18.20 27.89
N ARG A 106 12.71 -19.34 27.72
CA ARG A 106 11.25 -19.43 27.65
C ARG A 106 10.62 -19.11 29.01
N LEU A 107 9.58 -18.27 29.00
CA LEU A 107 8.83 -17.87 30.18
C LEU A 107 7.33 -18.01 29.94
N ASP A 108 6.69 -18.89 30.71
CA ASP A 108 5.24 -19.04 30.71
C ASP A 108 4.65 -18.14 31.82
N LEU A 109 3.70 -17.26 31.47
CA LEU A 109 3.10 -16.29 32.37
C LEU A 109 1.58 -16.36 32.29
N VAL A 110 0.92 -16.35 33.45
CA VAL A 110 -0.52 -16.13 33.52
C VAL A 110 -0.78 -14.62 33.44
N GLN A 111 -1.51 -14.18 32.42
CA GLN A 111 -1.98 -12.82 32.26
C GLN A 111 -3.46 -12.71 32.59
N GLY A 112 -3.88 -11.57 33.15
CA GLY A 112 -5.27 -11.21 33.33
C GLY A 112 -5.56 -9.81 32.82
N ILE A 113 -6.75 -9.62 32.25
CA ILE A 113 -7.27 -8.30 31.92
C ILE A 113 -7.62 -7.61 33.23
N THR A 114 -7.10 -6.41 33.45
CA THR A 114 -7.34 -5.58 34.64
C THR A 114 -8.15 -4.33 34.34
N THR A 115 -8.11 -3.86 33.09
CA THR A 115 -8.78 -2.64 32.65
C THR A 115 -9.25 -2.83 31.21
N ILE A 116 -10.47 -2.40 30.91
CA ILE A 116 -11.04 -2.36 29.57
C ILE A 116 -11.48 -0.92 29.28
N THR A 117 -11.00 -0.37 28.17
CA THR A 117 -11.43 0.90 27.60
C THR A 117 -11.99 0.68 26.19
N PRO A 118 -12.64 1.67 25.56
CA PRO A 118 -13.06 1.60 24.16
C PRO A 118 -11.95 1.20 23.19
N GLU A 119 -10.72 1.68 23.42
CA GLU A 119 -9.61 1.52 22.47
C GLU A 119 -8.63 0.40 22.84
N TRP A 120 -8.38 0.20 24.13
CA TRP A 120 -7.40 -0.78 24.60
C TRP A 120 -7.80 -1.48 25.91
N ILE A 121 -7.19 -2.66 26.12
CA ILE A 121 -7.20 -3.39 27.38
C ILE A 121 -5.82 -3.39 28.02
N ALA A 122 -5.77 -3.40 29.34
CA ALA A 122 -4.55 -3.69 30.11
C ALA A 122 -4.52 -5.19 30.41
N ALA A 123 -3.50 -5.89 29.92
CA ALA A 123 -3.24 -7.30 30.20
C ALA A 123 -1.99 -7.42 31.07
N GLU A 124 -2.20 -7.70 32.36
CA GLU A 124 -1.15 -7.68 33.37
C GLU A 124 -0.76 -9.10 33.83
N GLY A 125 0.51 -9.28 34.21
CA GLY A 125 1.00 -10.51 34.82
C GLY A 125 0.35 -10.75 36.20
N LEU A 126 -0.21 -11.94 36.41
CA LEU A 126 -0.87 -12.29 37.67
C LEU A 126 0.10 -12.87 38.69
N ILE A 127 -0.25 -12.79 39.98
CA ILE A 127 0.53 -13.38 41.06
C ILE A 127 0.59 -14.90 40.89
N THR A 128 1.81 -15.41 40.76
CA THR A 128 2.17 -16.83 40.83
C THR A 128 3.28 -17.02 41.87
N GLU A 129 3.89 -18.21 41.97
CA GLU A 129 5.01 -18.48 42.89
C GLU A 129 6.21 -17.54 42.68
N HIS A 130 6.38 -17.00 41.47
CA HIS A 130 7.44 -16.07 41.10
C HIS A 130 6.82 -14.80 40.48
N PRO A 131 6.49 -13.78 41.29
CA PRO A 131 5.77 -12.60 40.81
C PRO A 131 6.60 -11.81 39.81
N LEU A 132 6.00 -11.59 38.64
CA LEU A 132 6.59 -10.87 37.52
C LEU A 132 5.68 -9.71 37.14
N ARG A 133 6.26 -8.51 37.07
CA ARG A 133 5.52 -7.31 36.62
C ARG A 133 5.64 -7.18 35.11
N LEU A 134 4.50 -7.35 34.44
CA LEU A 134 4.31 -7.12 33.02
C LEU A 134 2.96 -6.43 32.84
N ASP A 135 2.94 -5.29 32.16
CA ASP A 135 1.73 -4.57 31.76
C ASP A 135 1.78 -4.40 30.23
N MET A 136 0.93 -5.13 29.52
CA MET A 136 0.79 -5.04 28.07
C MET A 136 -0.50 -4.33 27.70
N ARG A 137 -0.42 -3.40 26.75
CA ARG A 137 -1.61 -2.79 26.14
C ARG A 137 -1.92 -3.48 24.82
N ILE A 138 -3.18 -3.84 24.63
CA ILE A 138 -3.70 -4.55 23.46
C ILE A 138 -4.95 -3.81 23.00
N ALA A 139 -5.16 -3.67 21.69
CA ALA A 139 -6.36 -3.04 21.19
C ALA A 139 -7.61 -3.83 21.64
N THR A 140 -8.65 -3.13 22.11
CA THR A 140 -9.91 -3.76 22.51
C THR A 140 -10.59 -4.47 21.33
N SER A 141 -10.39 -3.96 20.11
CA SER A 141 -10.82 -4.58 18.86
C SER A 141 -10.22 -5.98 18.62
N SER A 142 -9.08 -6.29 19.23
CA SER A 142 -8.39 -7.58 19.06
C SER A 142 -8.91 -8.68 20.01
N VAL A 143 -9.80 -8.33 20.94
CA VAL A 143 -10.53 -9.30 21.75
C VAL A 143 -11.84 -9.68 21.02
N PRO A 144 -12.08 -10.98 20.75
CA PRO A 144 -13.33 -11.43 20.13
C PRO A 144 -14.56 -10.88 20.85
N ARG A 145 -15.56 -10.46 20.08
CA ARG A 145 -16.74 -9.74 20.60
C ARG A 145 -17.43 -10.50 21.74
N GLU A 146 -17.72 -11.77 21.52
CA GLU A 146 -18.36 -12.65 22.50
C GLU A 146 -17.50 -12.87 23.75
N THR A 147 -16.18 -12.92 23.60
CA THR A 147 -15.27 -13.05 24.75
C THR A 147 -15.24 -11.76 25.57
N LEU A 148 -15.18 -10.59 24.93
CA LEU A 148 -15.23 -9.31 25.62
C LEU A 148 -16.53 -9.14 26.41
N SER A 149 -17.69 -9.44 25.79
CA SER A 149 -18.99 -9.37 26.46
C SER A 149 -19.05 -10.30 27.66
N ARG A 150 -18.67 -11.58 27.53
CA ARG A 150 -18.67 -12.53 28.65
C ARG A 150 -17.79 -12.09 29.82
N ILE A 151 -16.62 -11.52 29.54
CA ILE A 151 -15.71 -11.02 30.59
C ILE A 151 -16.36 -9.86 31.35
N ILE A 152 -16.95 -8.91 30.63
CA ILE A 152 -17.57 -7.73 31.23
C ILE A 152 -18.83 -8.14 32.01
N GLU A 153 -19.74 -8.90 31.41
CA GLU A 153 -20.98 -9.39 32.04
C GLU A 153 -20.72 -10.19 33.33
N ARG A 154 -19.57 -10.87 33.43
CA ARG A 154 -19.17 -11.60 34.63
C ARG A 154 -18.74 -10.70 35.79
N GLN A 155 -18.35 -9.45 35.51
CA GLN A 155 -17.91 -8.47 36.51
C GLN A 155 -19.00 -7.46 36.88
N LEU A 156 -19.93 -7.18 35.96
CA LEU A 156 -21.02 -6.24 36.23
C LEU A 156 -22.08 -6.85 37.15
N ASP A 157 -22.62 -6.06 38.06
CA ASP A 157 -23.87 -6.38 38.73
C ASP A 157 -25.02 -6.13 37.74
N GLY A 158 -25.63 -7.21 37.25
CA GLY A 158 -26.75 -7.14 36.30
C GLY A 158 -27.96 -6.36 36.80
N SER A 159 -28.07 -6.13 38.11
CA SER A 159 -29.11 -5.35 38.77
C SER A 159 -28.75 -3.88 38.99
N ASP A 160 -27.49 -3.49 38.77
CA ASP A 160 -27.03 -2.11 38.84
C ASP A 160 -27.19 -1.41 37.48
N LEU A 161 -28.07 -0.41 37.46
CA LEU A 161 -28.35 0.36 36.25
C LEU A 161 -27.14 1.16 35.74
N ASP A 162 -26.35 1.74 36.64
CA ASP A 162 -25.26 2.63 36.26
C ASP A 162 -24.12 1.83 35.60
N GLU A 163 -23.84 0.63 36.12
CA GLU A 163 -22.87 -0.32 35.54
C GLU A 163 -23.31 -0.80 34.15
N ARG A 164 -24.59 -1.16 33.98
CA ARG A 164 -25.15 -1.57 32.67
C ARG A 164 -25.08 -0.43 31.65
N LEU A 165 -25.43 0.80 32.05
CA LEU A 165 -25.35 1.97 31.17
C LEU A 165 -23.90 2.37 30.87
N GLN A 166 -22.97 2.16 31.80
CA GLN A 166 -21.53 2.32 31.54
C GLN A 166 -21.07 1.39 30.43
N PHE A 167 -21.49 0.11 30.46
CA PHE A 167 -21.14 -0.83 29.42
C PHE A 167 -21.68 -0.42 28.04
N VAL A 168 -22.93 0.08 27.98
CA VAL A 168 -23.49 0.65 26.74
C VAL A 168 -22.63 1.81 26.22
N ARG A 169 -22.22 2.75 27.09
CA ARG A 169 -21.36 3.88 26.69
C ARG A 169 -19.99 3.43 26.20
N LEU A 170 -19.36 2.44 26.86
CA LEU A 170 -18.10 1.85 26.43
C LEU A 170 -18.22 1.24 25.03
N LEU A 171 -19.32 0.52 24.75
CA LEU A 171 -19.57 -0.07 23.43
C LEU A 171 -19.80 1.01 22.35
N ILE A 172 -20.53 2.09 22.66
CA ILE A 172 -20.72 3.22 21.74
C ILE A 172 -19.39 3.89 21.42
N GLN A 173 -18.59 4.23 22.45
CA GLN A 173 -17.27 4.84 22.28
C GLN A 173 -16.31 3.91 21.51
N GLY A 174 -16.45 2.59 21.68
CA GLY A 174 -15.67 1.58 20.95
C GLY A 174 -16.19 1.28 19.54
N THR A 175 -17.16 2.05 19.03
CA THR A 175 -17.81 1.86 17.71
C THR A 175 -18.49 0.49 17.53
N ARG A 176 -18.88 -0.15 18.63
CA ARG A 176 -19.58 -1.44 18.72
C ARG A 176 -21.09 -1.24 18.82
N TYR A 177 -21.67 -0.53 17.85
CA TYR A 177 -23.05 -0.04 17.90
C TYR A 177 -24.10 -1.16 17.92
N LYS A 178 -23.84 -2.27 17.23
CA LYS A 178 -24.75 -3.44 17.24
C LYS A 178 -24.86 -4.04 18.63
N GLU A 179 -23.73 -4.24 19.31
CA GLU A 179 -23.70 -4.74 20.67
C GLU A 179 -24.31 -3.72 21.64
N ALA A 180 -23.98 -2.43 21.50
CA ALA A 180 -24.53 -1.36 22.34
C ALA A 180 -26.07 -1.31 22.26
N LYS A 181 -26.65 -1.54 21.07
CA LYS A 181 -28.09 -1.58 20.87
C LYS A 181 -28.74 -2.76 21.59
N LEU A 182 -28.15 -3.96 21.46
CA LEU A 182 -28.65 -5.17 22.13
C LEU A 182 -28.59 -5.02 23.66
N GLU A 183 -27.49 -4.48 24.17
CA GLU A 183 -27.33 -4.26 25.61
C GLU A 183 -28.33 -3.23 26.13
N LEU A 184 -28.50 -2.09 25.44
CA LEU A 184 -29.49 -1.07 25.82
C LEU A 184 -30.93 -1.60 25.75
N GLN A 185 -31.24 -2.50 24.80
CA GLN A 185 -32.53 -3.19 24.75
C GLN A 185 -32.77 -4.03 26.00
N GLY A 186 -31.77 -4.80 26.44
CA GLY A 186 -31.83 -5.56 27.69
C GLY A 186 -32.08 -4.64 28.90
N VAL A 187 -31.34 -3.53 28.99
CA VAL A 187 -31.53 -2.53 30.07
C VAL A 187 -32.96 -1.97 30.07
N ILE A 188 -33.53 -1.63 28.92
CA ILE A 188 -34.91 -1.10 28.86
C ILE A 188 -35.94 -2.17 29.27
N GLN A 189 -35.68 -3.45 28.97
CA GLN A 189 -36.55 -4.56 29.37
C GLN A 189 -36.48 -4.81 30.89
N ASP A 190 -35.27 -4.82 31.46
CA ASP A 190 -35.02 -5.06 32.88
C ASP A 190 -35.47 -3.87 33.74
N PHE A 191 -35.43 -2.65 33.20
CA PHE A 191 -35.81 -1.40 33.87
C PHE A 191 -36.90 -0.61 33.08
N PRO A 192 -38.18 -1.03 33.14
CA PRO A 192 -39.26 -0.45 32.33
C PRO A 192 -39.58 1.04 32.58
N SER A 193 -39.08 1.63 33.66
CA SER A 193 -39.18 3.07 33.95
C SER A 193 -38.35 3.93 32.99
N LEU A 194 -37.43 3.33 32.23
CA LEU A 194 -36.49 4.01 31.34
C LEU A 194 -36.93 4.06 29.87
N LYS A 195 -38.24 4.03 29.59
CA LYS A 195 -38.77 4.16 28.21
C LYS A 195 -38.23 5.40 27.48
N SER A 196 -37.81 6.45 28.20
CA SER A 196 -37.17 7.63 27.63
C SER A 196 -35.85 7.34 26.88
N LEU A 197 -35.17 6.22 27.16
CA LEU A 197 -33.94 5.80 26.50
C LEU A 197 -34.17 5.22 25.09
N GLN A 198 -35.43 5.03 24.67
CA GLN A 198 -35.76 4.65 23.29
C GLN A 198 -35.16 5.63 22.26
N LYS A 199 -35.05 6.92 22.59
CA LYS A 199 -34.36 7.90 21.73
C LYS A 199 -32.87 7.60 21.56
N GLN A 200 -32.19 7.16 22.62
CA GLN A 200 -30.79 6.75 22.53
C GLN A 200 -30.63 5.50 21.68
N GLN A 201 -31.57 4.55 21.77
CA GLN A 201 -31.58 3.38 20.89
C GLN A 201 -31.64 3.78 19.41
N THR A 202 -32.53 4.72 19.04
CA THR A 202 -32.57 5.28 17.69
C THR A 202 -31.26 5.96 17.30
N ASN A 203 -30.60 6.67 18.21
CA ASN A 203 -29.30 7.27 17.93
C ASN A 203 -28.21 6.23 17.67
N ILE A 204 -28.16 5.15 18.45
CA ILE A 204 -27.20 4.04 18.24
C ILE A 204 -27.46 3.35 16.91
N SER A 205 -28.74 3.11 16.57
CA SER A 205 -29.16 2.62 15.27
C SER A 205 -28.65 3.50 14.12
N ASN A 206 -28.79 4.83 14.26
CA ASN A 206 -28.28 5.80 13.26
C ASN A 206 -26.75 5.73 13.12
N LEU A 207 -26.01 5.63 14.22
CA LEU A 207 -24.55 5.48 14.19
C LEU A 207 -24.11 4.18 13.52
N ALA A 208 -24.83 3.07 13.77
CA ALA A 208 -24.58 1.80 13.10
C ALA A 208 -24.86 1.87 11.58
N ALA A 209 -25.91 2.60 11.20
CA ALA A 209 -26.28 2.80 9.80
C ALA A 209 -25.27 3.68 9.06
N ASP A 210 -24.77 4.75 9.70
CA ASP A 210 -23.67 5.57 9.17
C ASP A 210 -22.38 4.77 9.01
N GLN A 211 -21.99 3.98 10.02
CA GLN A 211 -20.82 3.08 9.92
C GLN A 211 -20.94 2.11 8.74
N LEU A 212 -22.13 1.55 8.49
CA LEU A 212 -22.36 0.68 7.34
C LEU A 212 -22.26 1.45 6.02
N LEU A 213 -22.77 2.68 5.94
CA LEU A 213 -22.61 3.53 4.76
C LEU A 213 -21.14 3.87 4.49
N GLN A 214 -20.36 4.20 5.52
CA GLN A 214 -18.91 4.42 5.38
C GLN A 214 -18.19 3.16 4.87
N GLU A 215 -18.59 1.98 5.36
CA GLU A 215 -18.06 0.71 4.84
C GLU A 215 -18.44 0.51 3.37
N ILE A 216 -19.68 0.79 2.97
CA ILE A 216 -20.10 0.72 1.55
C ILE A 216 -19.25 1.65 0.68
N ILE A 217 -19.00 2.88 1.12
CA ILE A 217 -18.15 3.84 0.40
C ILE A 217 -16.71 3.32 0.28
N LEU A 218 -16.16 2.72 1.34
CA LEU A 218 -14.86 2.07 1.30
C LEU A 218 -14.83 0.94 0.26
N ARG A 219 -15.84 0.06 0.27
CA ARG A 219 -15.94 -1.05 -0.70
C ARG A 219 -16.08 -0.57 -2.14
N GLN A 220 -16.79 0.53 -2.37
CA GLN A 220 -16.85 1.19 -3.68
C GLN A 220 -15.46 1.67 -4.11
N LYS A 221 -14.72 2.37 -3.24
CA LYS A 221 -13.34 2.81 -3.53
C LYS A 221 -12.40 1.64 -3.77
N SER A 222 -12.67 0.50 -3.12
CA SER A 222 -11.99 -0.79 -3.31
C SER A 222 -12.48 -1.57 -4.52
N GLY A 223 -13.45 -1.05 -5.29
CA GLY A 223 -14.01 -1.61 -6.53
C GLY A 223 -14.70 -2.96 -6.36
N GLN A 224 -15.32 -3.17 -5.20
CA GLN A 224 -16.19 -4.31 -4.91
C GLN A 224 -17.63 -3.93 -5.25
N ASP A 225 -17.88 -3.62 -6.52
CA ASP A 225 -19.15 -3.04 -6.97
C ASP A 225 -20.35 -3.97 -6.78
N ARG A 226 -20.18 -5.29 -6.94
CA ARG A 226 -21.27 -6.26 -6.69
C ARG A 226 -21.60 -6.33 -5.21
N LEU A 227 -20.59 -6.36 -4.34
CA LEU A 227 -20.80 -6.30 -2.89
C LEU A 227 -21.50 -5.00 -2.49
N VAL A 228 -21.07 -3.85 -3.03
CA VAL A 228 -21.69 -2.55 -2.77
C VAL A 228 -23.17 -2.56 -3.14
N LEU A 229 -23.51 -3.04 -4.35
CA LEU A 229 -24.89 -3.11 -4.78
C LEU A 229 -25.73 -4.02 -3.85
N ASN A 230 -25.19 -5.19 -3.47
CA ASN A 230 -25.86 -6.09 -2.54
C ASN A 230 -26.12 -5.44 -1.17
N LEU A 231 -25.12 -4.73 -0.62
CA LEU A 231 -25.25 -4.03 0.66
C LEU A 231 -26.28 -2.89 0.58
N LEU A 232 -26.32 -2.15 -0.53
CA LEU A 232 -27.29 -1.08 -0.76
C LEU A 232 -28.72 -1.59 -0.95
N GLU A 233 -28.90 -2.77 -1.55
CA GLU A 233 -30.21 -3.40 -1.72
C GLU A 233 -30.74 -3.99 -0.42
N ASN A 234 -29.86 -4.49 0.44
CA ASN A 234 -30.19 -5.06 1.74
C ASN A 234 -30.07 -4.05 2.90
N PHE A 235 -29.93 -2.75 2.60
CA PHE A 235 -29.78 -1.72 3.63
C PHE A 235 -31.08 -1.56 4.43
N SER A 236 -31.00 -1.70 5.77
CA SER A 236 -32.18 -1.61 6.64
C SER A 236 -32.73 -0.19 6.73
N VAL A 237 -34.05 -0.05 6.57
CA VAL A 237 -34.75 1.25 6.56
C VAL A 237 -35.33 1.62 7.93
N GLU A 238 -35.46 0.66 8.85
CA GLU A 238 -36.26 0.80 10.08
C GLU A 238 -35.65 1.77 11.12
N ASP A 239 -34.41 2.18 10.93
CA ASP A 239 -33.54 2.64 12.01
C ASP A 239 -32.59 3.79 11.61
N ALA A 240 -32.76 4.35 10.40
CA ALA A 240 -31.88 5.37 9.82
C ALA A 240 -32.56 6.73 9.66
N THR A 241 -31.77 7.82 9.72
CA THR A 241 -32.27 9.18 9.46
C THR A 241 -32.71 9.34 8.00
N GLY A 242 -33.62 10.29 7.76
CA GLY A 242 -34.06 10.60 6.39
C GLY A 242 -32.92 11.02 5.46
N GLU A 243 -31.92 11.73 5.99
CA GLU A 243 -30.70 12.12 5.24
C GLU A 243 -29.87 10.91 4.82
N LEU A 244 -29.65 9.96 5.74
CA LEU A 244 -28.88 8.75 5.45
C LEU A 244 -29.61 7.87 4.42
N LEU A 245 -30.93 7.70 4.58
CA LEU A 245 -31.75 6.96 3.63
C LEU A 245 -31.74 7.59 2.23
N GLN A 246 -31.72 8.93 2.17
CA GLN A 246 -31.59 9.65 0.91
C GLN A 246 -30.21 9.41 0.28
N ALA A 247 -29.12 9.47 1.05
CA ALA A 247 -27.77 9.19 0.56
C ALA A 247 -27.63 7.75 0.03
N VAL A 248 -28.16 6.75 0.75
CA VAL A 248 -28.20 5.34 0.32
C VAL A 248 -29.00 5.19 -0.97
N LYS A 249 -30.16 5.85 -1.06
CA LYS A 249 -30.99 5.83 -2.26
C LYS A 249 -30.28 6.44 -3.46
N GLU A 250 -29.65 7.60 -3.31
CA GLU A 250 -28.89 8.27 -4.36
C GLU A 250 -27.75 7.40 -4.87
N LEU A 251 -26.99 6.77 -3.97
CA LEU A 251 -25.90 5.88 -4.34
C LEU A 251 -26.42 4.65 -5.11
N ARG A 252 -27.49 4.02 -4.61
CA ARG A 252 -28.11 2.85 -5.26
C ARG A 252 -28.68 3.19 -6.63
N ASP A 253 -29.42 4.29 -6.74
CA ASP A 253 -30.01 4.72 -8.01
C ASP A 253 -28.92 5.13 -9.01
N GLY A 254 -27.80 5.69 -8.52
CA GLY A 254 -26.59 5.94 -9.30
C GLY A 254 -25.99 4.66 -9.92
N TYR A 255 -25.83 3.59 -9.13
CA TYR A 255 -25.36 2.28 -9.62
C TYR A 255 -26.31 1.69 -10.69
N ARG A 256 -27.62 1.73 -10.44
CA ARG A 256 -28.63 1.25 -11.40
C ARG A 256 -28.59 2.04 -12.70
N GLY A 257 -28.46 3.37 -12.61
CA GLY A 257 -28.32 4.24 -13.77
C GLY A 257 -27.04 3.96 -14.56
N GLN A 258 -25.92 3.65 -13.89
CA GLN A 258 -24.68 3.25 -14.58
C GLN A 258 -24.84 1.92 -15.32
N LEU A 259 -25.45 0.90 -14.71
CA LEU A 259 -25.72 -0.39 -15.35
C LEU A 259 -26.60 -0.26 -16.60
N GLN A 260 -27.67 0.54 -16.51
CA GLN A 260 -28.56 0.78 -17.64
C GLN A 260 -27.83 1.48 -18.79
N ARG A 261 -27.04 2.53 -18.48
CA ARG A 261 -26.24 3.26 -19.49
C ARG A 261 -25.19 2.39 -20.14
N ALA A 262 -24.50 1.55 -19.36
CA ALA A 262 -23.55 0.57 -19.89
C ALA A 262 -24.22 -0.38 -20.88
N ALA A 263 -25.39 -0.95 -20.54
CA ALA A 263 -26.12 -1.84 -21.42
C ALA A 263 -26.55 -1.15 -22.73
N THR A 264 -27.06 0.09 -22.66
CA THR A 264 -27.43 0.86 -23.86
C THR A 264 -26.23 1.16 -24.74
N MET A 265 -25.09 1.59 -24.17
CA MET A 265 -23.87 1.86 -24.95
C MET A 265 -23.34 0.61 -25.64
N VAL A 266 -23.30 -0.53 -24.94
CA VAL A 266 -22.86 -1.81 -25.54
C VAL A 266 -23.73 -2.17 -26.74
N GLN A 267 -25.06 -2.06 -26.62
CA GLN A 267 -25.97 -2.31 -27.74
C GLN A 267 -25.71 -1.38 -28.92
N GLN A 268 -25.55 -0.07 -28.68
CA GLN A 268 -25.27 0.90 -29.74
C GLN A 268 -23.94 0.59 -30.46
N ILE A 269 -22.88 0.31 -29.71
CA ILE A 269 -21.56 -0.03 -30.25
C ILE A 269 -21.62 -1.31 -31.09
N GLN A 270 -22.37 -2.33 -30.64
CA GLN A 270 -22.59 -3.57 -31.40
C GLN A 270 -23.33 -3.31 -32.71
N THR A 271 -24.38 -2.50 -32.70
CA THR A 271 -25.11 -2.12 -33.92
C THR A 271 -24.20 -1.39 -34.90
N LEU A 272 -23.45 -0.39 -34.45
CA LEU A 272 -22.52 0.37 -35.30
C LEU A 272 -21.46 -0.54 -35.94
N ALA A 273 -20.92 -1.51 -35.19
CA ALA A 273 -19.95 -2.45 -35.73
C ALA A 273 -20.56 -3.41 -36.75
N ALA A 274 -21.81 -3.85 -36.56
CA ALA A 274 -22.49 -4.75 -37.49
C ALA A 274 -22.79 -4.09 -38.84
N GLU A 275 -23.03 -2.77 -38.84
CA GLU A 275 -23.37 -1.98 -40.03
C GLU A 275 -22.16 -1.57 -40.89
N LEU A 276 -20.92 -1.85 -40.44
CA LEU A 276 -19.71 -1.55 -41.20
C LEU A 276 -19.73 -2.24 -42.58
N PRO A 277 -19.45 -1.53 -43.68
CA PRO A 277 -19.56 -2.09 -45.03
C PRO A 277 -18.44 -3.09 -45.37
N ASP A 278 -17.22 -2.85 -44.86
CA ASP A 278 -16.04 -3.68 -45.14
C ASP A 278 -15.89 -4.84 -44.15
N THR A 279 -15.70 -6.06 -44.68
CA THR A 279 -15.60 -7.30 -43.88
C THR A 279 -14.35 -7.35 -43.02
N ARG A 280 -13.23 -6.77 -43.48
CA ARG A 280 -11.97 -6.76 -42.72
C ARG A 280 -12.06 -5.79 -41.56
N ASP A 281 -12.58 -4.59 -41.82
CA ASP A 281 -12.79 -3.58 -40.79
C ASP A 281 -13.79 -4.06 -39.73
N ARG A 282 -14.87 -4.72 -40.16
CA ARG A 282 -15.83 -5.38 -39.26
C ARG A 282 -15.17 -6.42 -38.37
N THR A 283 -14.20 -7.17 -38.88
CA THR A 283 -13.46 -8.18 -38.11
C THR A 283 -12.58 -7.54 -37.04
N ILE A 284 -11.82 -6.51 -37.40
CA ILE A 284 -10.90 -5.82 -36.49
C ILE A 284 -11.67 -5.05 -35.41
N ALA A 285 -12.67 -4.26 -35.80
CA ALA A 285 -13.53 -3.54 -34.88
C ALA A 285 -14.35 -4.51 -34.02
N GLY A 286 -14.92 -5.55 -34.62
CA GLY A 286 -15.73 -6.56 -33.96
C GLY A 286 -15.00 -7.23 -32.79
N ALA A 287 -13.72 -7.56 -32.94
CA ALA A 287 -12.93 -8.13 -31.85
C ALA A 287 -12.80 -7.19 -30.64
N VAL A 288 -12.67 -5.88 -30.87
CA VAL A 288 -12.62 -4.89 -29.78
C VAL A 288 -14.01 -4.66 -29.18
N VAL A 289 -15.07 -4.70 -29.99
CA VAL A 289 -16.46 -4.56 -29.51
C VAL A 289 -16.89 -5.77 -28.68
N GLU A 290 -16.46 -6.96 -29.05
CA GLU A 290 -16.65 -8.18 -28.25
C GLU A 290 -15.94 -8.04 -26.91
N GLU A 291 -14.69 -7.54 -26.91
CA GLU A 291 -13.93 -7.22 -25.69
C GLU A 291 -14.67 -6.21 -24.80
N ILE A 292 -15.18 -5.11 -25.39
CA ILE A 292 -16.01 -4.14 -24.66
C ILE A 292 -17.23 -4.83 -24.06
N SER A 293 -17.93 -5.65 -24.82
CA SER A 293 -19.16 -6.30 -24.39
C SER A 293 -18.93 -7.30 -23.25
N ALA A 294 -17.81 -8.02 -23.27
CA ALA A 294 -17.47 -9.05 -22.29
C ALA A 294 -16.83 -8.47 -21.03
N GLU A 295 -16.07 -7.37 -21.15
CA GLU A 295 -15.17 -6.90 -20.09
C GLU A 295 -15.49 -5.47 -19.61
N LEU A 296 -16.63 -4.89 -20.01
CA LEU A 296 -17.10 -3.61 -19.47
C LEU A 296 -17.50 -3.76 -18.00
N THR A 297 -16.90 -2.91 -17.18
CA THR A 297 -17.05 -2.82 -15.74
C THR A 297 -17.35 -1.38 -15.33
N PHE A 298 -17.73 -1.15 -14.08
CA PHE A 298 -17.93 0.21 -13.55
C PHE A 298 -16.67 1.06 -13.71
N GLU A 299 -15.48 0.48 -13.51
CA GLU A 299 -14.21 1.19 -13.66
C GLU A 299 -13.87 1.49 -15.13
N SER A 300 -14.14 0.55 -16.05
CA SER A 300 -13.83 0.75 -17.47
C SER A 300 -14.90 1.57 -18.22
N LEU A 301 -16.08 1.78 -17.63
CA LEU A 301 -17.18 2.58 -18.21
C LEU A 301 -16.74 3.99 -18.60
N LYS A 302 -15.91 4.64 -17.77
CA LYS A 302 -15.39 5.99 -18.03
C LYS A 302 -14.58 6.11 -19.32
N ARG A 303 -14.03 4.99 -19.84
CA ARG A 303 -13.33 4.95 -21.12
C ARG A 303 -14.24 5.23 -22.32
N LEU A 304 -15.56 5.07 -22.13
CA LEU A 304 -16.57 5.33 -23.15
C LEU A 304 -17.27 6.68 -22.96
N SER A 305 -16.81 7.56 -22.05
CA SER A 305 -17.49 8.82 -21.72
C SER A 305 -17.64 9.77 -22.92
N VAL A 306 -16.68 9.76 -23.85
CA VAL A 306 -16.73 10.59 -25.06
C VAL A 306 -17.75 10.03 -26.05
N PHE A 307 -17.80 8.70 -26.19
CA PHE A 307 -18.83 8.03 -26.98
C PHE A 307 -20.23 8.27 -26.40
N GLU A 308 -20.39 8.18 -25.08
CA GLU A 308 -21.66 8.46 -24.40
C GLU A 308 -22.18 9.88 -24.68
N ARG A 309 -21.28 10.88 -24.72
CA ARG A 309 -21.65 12.28 -24.88
C ARG A 309 -21.96 12.69 -26.32
N VAL A 310 -21.23 12.14 -27.29
CA VAL A 310 -21.24 12.63 -28.68
C VAL A 310 -21.40 11.49 -29.69
N GLY A 311 -20.98 10.27 -29.36
CA GLY A 311 -21.04 9.11 -30.24
C GLY A 311 -22.46 8.59 -30.49
N SER A 312 -23.43 8.96 -29.64
CA SER A 312 -24.85 8.62 -29.82
C SER A 312 -25.65 9.70 -30.56
N ASP A 313 -25.00 10.73 -31.10
CA ASP A 313 -25.66 11.75 -31.93
C ASP A 313 -25.88 11.21 -33.35
N ASP A 314 -27.13 11.19 -33.81
CA ASP A 314 -27.53 10.73 -35.15
C ASP A 314 -26.85 11.53 -36.29
N GLN A 315 -26.27 12.70 -35.99
CA GLN A 315 -25.51 13.49 -36.97
C GLN A 315 -24.08 13.00 -37.18
N LEU A 316 -23.53 12.19 -36.27
CA LEU A 316 -22.17 11.68 -36.40
C LEU A 316 -22.17 10.43 -37.29
N PRO A 317 -21.33 10.36 -38.35
CA PRO A 317 -21.24 9.17 -39.18
C PRO A 317 -20.91 7.91 -38.35
N PRO A 318 -21.52 6.74 -38.65
CA PRO A 318 -21.36 5.53 -37.85
C PRO A 318 -19.90 5.11 -37.59
N GLU A 319 -19.03 5.23 -38.59
CA GLU A 319 -17.59 4.95 -38.46
C GLU A 319 -16.88 5.89 -37.47
N GLN A 320 -17.27 7.17 -37.45
CA GLN A 320 -16.70 8.15 -36.54
C GLN A 320 -17.19 7.94 -35.10
N ALA A 321 -18.47 7.63 -34.94
CA ALA A 321 -19.06 7.24 -33.65
C ALA A 321 -18.35 6.00 -33.09
N LEU A 322 -18.22 4.94 -33.89
CA LEU A 322 -17.52 3.73 -33.50
C LEU A 322 -16.04 3.99 -33.16
N SER A 323 -15.37 4.87 -33.92
CA SER A 323 -13.97 5.26 -33.66
C SER A 323 -13.78 5.82 -32.25
N LEU A 324 -14.71 6.67 -31.76
CA LEU A 324 -14.66 7.23 -30.40
C LEU A 324 -14.70 6.14 -29.33
N ALA A 325 -15.55 5.13 -29.50
CA ALA A 325 -15.66 4.00 -28.59
C ALA A 325 -14.39 3.12 -28.61
N LEU A 326 -13.91 2.76 -29.81
CA LEU A 326 -12.72 1.92 -29.97
C LEU A 326 -11.47 2.57 -29.36
N THR A 327 -11.22 3.84 -29.70
CA THR A 327 -10.02 4.54 -29.25
C THR A 327 -10.08 4.91 -27.77
N GLY A 328 -11.27 5.26 -27.25
CA GLY A 328 -11.49 5.44 -25.81
C GLY A 328 -11.24 4.16 -25.02
N TRP A 329 -11.73 3.02 -25.52
CA TRP A 329 -11.49 1.71 -24.90
C TRP A 329 -10.00 1.32 -24.86
N LEU A 330 -9.32 1.46 -26.00
CA LEU A 330 -7.94 1.00 -26.20
C LEU A 330 -6.89 1.91 -25.54
N GLY A 331 -7.08 3.23 -25.60
CA GLY A 331 -6.11 4.22 -25.13
C GLY A 331 -6.55 5.04 -23.90
N GLY A 332 -7.73 4.77 -23.36
CA GLY A 332 -8.31 5.52 -22.24
C GLY A 332 -9.16 6.71 -22.68
N GLU A 333 -9.83 7.35 -21.71
CA GLU A 333 -10.81 8.42 -21.94
C GLU A 333 -10.28 9.58 -22.83
N ASN A 334 -9.01 9.96 -22.65
CA ASN A 334 -8.39 11.07 -23.38
C ASN A 334 -7.84 10.67 -24.77
N ALA A 335 -7.94 9.41 -25.16
CA ALA A 335 -7.48 8.91 -26.45
C ALA A 335 -8.58 8.86 -27.52
N SER A 336 -9.85 9.14 -27.15
CA SER A 336 -10.96 9.13 -28.09
C SER A 336 -10.76 10.10 -29.27
N GLN A 337 -10.95 9.59 -30.48
CA GLN A 337 -10.86 10.37 -31.72
C GLN A 337 -11.80 9.83 -32.80
N ILE A 338 -12.05 10.64 -33.83
CA ILE A 338 -13.03 10.34 -34.89
C ILE A 338 -12.44 9.63 -36.12
N ASN A 339 -11.12 9.53 -36.25
CA ASN A 339 -10.49 8.91 -37.42
C ASN A 339 -10.59 7.37 -37.32
N PHE A 340 -11.49 6.77 -38.10
CA PHE A 340 -11.77 5.34 -38.04
C PHE A 340 -10.57 4.46 -38.46
N LYS A 341 -9.81 4.85 -39.50
CA LYS A 341 -8.60 4.11 -39.90
C LYS A 341 -7.56 4.07 -38.78
N LEU A 342 -7.38 5.21 -38.11
CA LEU A 342 -6.45 5.32 -36.99
C LEU A 342 -6.92 4.49 -35.78
N ALA A 343 -8.23 4.36 -35.55
CA ALA A 343 -8.78 3.47 -34.53
C ALA A 343 -8.48 1.98 -34.82
N LEU A 344 -8.70 1.53 -36.05
CA LEU A 344 -8.36 0.16 -36.47
C LEU A 344 -6.86 -0.10 -36.37
N SER A 345 -6.04 0.87 -36.77
CA SER A 345 -4.58 0.78 -36.62
C SER A 345 -4.16 0.71 -35.15
N THR A 346 -4.78 1.50 -34.27
CA THR A 346 -4.55 1.45 -32.81
C THR A 346 -4.86 0.06 -32.23
N ALA A 347 -5.94 -0.59 -32.69
CA ALA A 347 -6.31 -1.93 -32.24
C ALA A 347 -5.24 -2.98 -32.59
N LYS A 348 -4.59 -2.84 -33.76
CA LYS A 348 -3.48 -3.70 -34.19
C LYS A 348 -2.18 -3.37 -33.46
N VAL A 349 -1.84 -2.08 -33.31
CA VAL A 349 -0.70 -1.63 -32.50
C VAL A 349 -0.77 -2.24 -31.11
N ARG A 350 -1.93 -2.18 -30.46
CA ARG A 350 -2.17 -2.83 -29.16
C ARG A 350 -1.89 -4.33 -29.15
N ASN A 351 -2.28 -5.05 -30.19
CA ASN A 351 -2.00 -6.49 -30.28
C ASN A 351 -0.51 -6.78 -30.51
N LEU A 352 0.15 -6.02 -31.38
CA LEU A 352 1.57 -6.14 -31.66
C LEU A 352 2.42 -5.77 -30.44
N VAL A 353 2.09 -4.68 -29.73
CA VAL A 353 2.75 -4.29 -28.47
C VAL A 353 2.62 -5.40 -27.43
N ARG A 354 1.43 -5.98 -27.25
CA ARG A 354 1.25 -7.13 -26.33
C ARG A 354 2.17 -8.30 -26.68
N GLN A 355 2.27 -8.65 -27.97
CA GLN A 355 3.16 -9.71 -28.46
C GLN A 355 4.63 -9.38 -28.21
N TYR A 356 5.04 -8.15 -28.53
CA TYR A 356 6.42 -7.68 -28.35
C TYR A 356 6.86 -7.81 -26.88
N LEU A 357 6.00 -7.41 -25.95
CA LEU A 357 6.32 -7.36 -24.53
C LEU A 357 6.49 -8.73 -23.87
N VAL A 358 5.87 -9.78 -24.40
CA VAL A 358 5.97 -11.16 -23.86
C VAL A 358 6.93 -12.04 -24.65
N SER A 359 7.30 -11.64 -25.87
CA SER A 359 8.23 -12.39 -26.69
C SER A 359 9.62 -12.43 -26.07
N LYS A 360 10.11 -13.65 -25.85
CA LYS A 360 11.47 -13.91 -25.35
C LYS A 360 12.49 -13.95 -26.48
N ASP A 361 12.05 -14.17 -27.71
CA ASP A 361 12.90 -14.30 -28.90
C ASP A 361 13.22 -12.92 -29.52
N PRO A 362 14.51 -12.51 -29.58
CA PRO A 362 14.90 -11.28 -30.26
C PRO A 362 14.48 -11.21 -31.74
N GLU A 363 14.47 -12.33 -32.47
CA GLU A 363 14.10 -12.33 -33.88
C GLU A 363 12.60 -12.10 -34.07
N GLU A 364 11.76 -12.75 -33.25
CA GLU A 364 10.32 -12.50 -33.22
C GLU A 364 10.02 -11.04 -32.84
N ARG A 365 10.73 -10.48 -31.85
CA ARG A 365 10.58 -9.05 -31.51
C ARG A 365 10.93 -8.13 -32.67
N LEU A 366 11.95 -8.47 -33.47
CA LEU A 366 12.32 -7.69 -34.65
C LEU A 366 11.23 -7.76 -35.74
N ASP A 367 10.63 -8.93 -35.99
CA ASP A 367 9.48 -9.07 -36.91
C ASP A 367 8.28 -8.22 -36.46
N ILE A 368 7.92 -8.33 -35.17
CA ILE A 368 6.81 -7.57 -34.60
C ILE A 368 7.07 -6.06 -34.73
N ARG A 369 8.31 -5.63 -34.50
CA ARG A 369 8.73 -4.23 -34.63
C ARG A 369 8.61 -3.72 -36.07
N GLN A 370 8.97 -4.52 -37.07
CA GLN A 370 8.78 -4.15 -38.49
C GLN A 370 7.30 -4.06 -38.87
N ARG A 371 6.47 -4.92 -38.29
CA ARG A 371 5.01 -4.86 -38.49
C ARG A 371 4.37 -3.65 -37.83
N LEU A 372 4.93 -3.18 -36.70
CA LEU A 372 4.51 -1.93 -36.07
C LEU A 372 4.79 -0.71 -36.97
N ASP A 373 5.90 -0.66 -37.70
CA ASP A 373 6.20 0.45 -38.64
C ASP A 373 5.15 0.62 -39.75
N ALA A 374 4.45 -0.46 -40.09
CA ALA A 374 3.41 -0.43 -41.12
C ALA A 374 2.08 0.15 -40.64
N GLU A 375 1.93 0.41 -39.34
CA GLU A 375 0.67 0.88 -38.74
C GLU A 375 0.68 2.40 -38.55
N GLU A 376 -0.31 3.10 -39.13
CA GLU A 376 -0.43 4.57 -39.08
C GLU A 376 -0.54 5.13 -37.66
N ALA A 377 -1.07 4.35 -36.70
CA ALA A 377 -1.19 4.72 -35.30
C ALA A 377 0.08 4.45 -34.47
N PHE A 378 1.16 3.98 -35.08
CA PHE A 378 2.37 3.62 -34.35
C PHE A 378 3.23 4.87 -34.05
N ASP A 379 2.91 5.50 -32.91
CA ASP A 379 3.66 6.62 -32.35
C ASP A 379 3.81 6.47 -30.82
N ALA A 380 4.76 7.19 -30.23
CA ALA A 380 5.07 7.09 -28.80
C ALA A 380 3.87 7.40 -27.89
N LYS A 381 3.03 8.37 -28.27
CA LYS A 381 1.85 8.77 -27.49
C LYS A 381 0.81 7.66 -27.52
N THR A 382 0.54 7.09 -28.68
CA THR A 382 -0.40 5.99 -28.85
C THR A 382 0.08 4.73 -28.13
N VAL A 383 1.35 4.36 -28.25
CA VAL A 383 1.92 3.19 -27.55
C VAL A 383 1.86 3.38 -26.03
N ALA A 384 2.22 4.55 -25.51
CA ALA A 384 2.12 4.85 -24.08
C ALA A 384 0.66 4.75 -23.58
N ALA A 385 -0.29 5.35 -24.29
CA ALA A 385 -1.71 5.31 -23.94
C ALA A 385 -2.24 3.87 -23.92
N VAL A 386 -1.97 3.10 -24.97
CA VAL A 386 -2.35 1.69 -25.06
C VAL A 386 -1.74 0.86 -23.94
N ALA A 387 -0.43 1.01 -23.69
CA ALA A 387 0.27 0.26 -22.66
C ALA A 387 -0.30 0.52 -21.25
N SER A 388 -0.72 1.76 -21.00
CA SER A 388 -1.34 2.20 -19.74
C SER A 388 -2.71 1.56 -19.49
N HIS A 389 -3.45 1.22 -20.55
CA HIS A 389 -4.86 0.83 -20.47
C HIS A 389 -5.17 -0.62 -20.88
N MET A 390 -4.25 -1.30 -21.56
CA MET A 390 -4.40 -2.71 -21.92
C MET A 390 -4.36 -3.62 -20.70
N VAL A 391 -5.11 -4.72 -20.76
CA VAL A 391 -4.91 -5.85 -19.84
C VAL A 391 -3.46 -6.34 -19.99
N ARG A 392 -2.84 -6.66 -18.86
CA ARG A 392 -1.43 -7.04 -18.82
C ARG A 392 -1.16 -8.22 -19.74
N PRO A 393 -0.09 -8.16 -20.54
CA PRO A 393 0.08 -9.09 -21.65
C PRO A 393 0.42 -10.52 -21.19
N ALA A 394 0.95 -10.68 -19.97
CA ALA A 394 1.18 -11.98 -19.34
C ALA A 394 0.12 -12.32 -18.27
N ALA A 395 -1.07 -11.70 -18.32
CA ALA A 395 -2.15 -12.03 -17.39
C ALA A 395 -2.48 -13.54 -17.43
N PRO A 396 -2.70 -14.19 -16.27
CA PRO A 396 -3.06 -15.61 -16.24
C PRO A 396 -4.30 -15.91 -17.08
N SER A 397 -4.24 -16.97 -17.90
CA SER A 397 -5.32 -17.34 -18.84
C SER A 397 -6.56 -17.96 -18.19
N GLY A 398 -6.55 -18.18 -16.87
CA GLY A 398 -7.68 -18.65 -16.08
C GLY A 398 -7.76 -17.84 -14.79
N GLY A 399 -8.88 -17.14 -14.58
CA GLY A 399 -9.18 -16.52 -13.29
C GLY A 399 -9.31 -17.60 -12.22
N ARG A 400 -8.85 -17.31 -11.01
CA ARG A 400 -9.18 -18.11 -9.84
C ARG A 400 -10.14 -17.28 -8.99
N ASP A 401 -11.28 -17.87 -8.64
CA ASP A 401 -12.29 -17.21 -7.82
C ASP A 401 -11.75 -16.85 -6.43
N ASP A 402 -10.77 -17.63 -5.94
CA ASP A 402 -10.04 -17.37 -4.69
C ASP A 402 -9.01 -16.23 -4.79
N GLY A 403 -8.67 -15.78 -6.00
CA GLY A 403 -7.67 -14.74 -6.25
C GLY A 403 -6.24 -15.11 -5.84
N PHE A 404 -5.96 -16.37 -5.49
CA PHE A 404 -4.69 -16.79 -4.90
C PHE A 404 -3.79 -17.53 -5.91
N PHE A 405 -2.58 -17.02 -6.13
CA PHE A 405 -1.63 -17.57 -7.09
C PHE A 405 -0.31 -17.95 -6.43
N GLU A 406 0.23 -19.09 -6.84
CA GLU A 406 1.61 -19.49 -6.57
C GLU A 406 2.36 -19.46 -7.91
N LEU A 407 3.39 -18.62 -7.98
CA LEU A 407 4.08 -18.29 -9.21
C LEU A 407 5.59 -18.41 -9.05
N GLU A 408 6.28 -18.49 -10.17
CA GLU A 408 7.73 -18.64 -10.26
C GLU A 408 8.31 -17.67 -11.28
N VAL A 409 9.38 -16.97 -10.90
CA VAL A 409 10.10 -16.04 -11.78
C VAL A 409 11.56 -16.46 -11.91
N ARG A 410 12.08 -16.43 -13.14
CA ARG A 410 13.50 -16.66 -13.41
C ARG A 410 14.32 -15.45 -13.00
N LEU A 411 15.36 -15.65 -12.20
CA LEU A 411 16.23 -14.57 -11.74
C LEU A 411 17.24 -14.17 -12.84
N PRO A 412 17.53 -12.86 -12.99
CA PRO A 412 18.49 -12.37 -13.97
C PRO A 412 19.94 -12.77 -13.66
N PHE A 413 20.25 -12.99 -12.38
CA PHE A 413 21.55 -13.49 -11.92
C PHE A 413 21.36 -14.87 -11.28
N HIS A 414 22.16 -15.83 -11.71
CA HIS A 414 22.23 -17.16 -11.09
C HIS A 414 23.68 -17.63 -11.07
N THR A 415 24.12 -18.18 -9.94
CA THR A 415 25.36 -18.96 -9.83
C THR A 415 24.98 -20.44 -9.82
N THR A 416 25.95 -21.34 -9.99
CA THR A 416 25.76 -22.79 -9.87
C THR A 416 25.22 -23.24 -8.49
N GLU A 417 25.36 -22.40 -7.47
CA GLU A 417 24.90 -22.64 -6.09
C GLU A 417 23.55 -21.97 -5.76
N ASN A 418 23.05 -21.07 -6.62
CA ASN A 418 21.79 -20.33 -6.42
C ASN A 418 20.62 -20.93 -7.20
N LYS A 419 19.41 -20.77 -6.67
CA LYS A 419 18.17 -21.11 -7.39
C LYS A 419 18.06 -20.22 -8.62
N ALA A 420 17.92 -20.81 -9.80
CA ALA A 420 17.64 -20.09 -11.05
C ALA A 420 16.25 -19.42 -11.06
N VAL A 421 15.38 -19.80 -10.10
CA VAL A 421 13.97 -19.43 -10.04
C VAL A 421 13.60 -19.06 -8.60
N ALA A 422 12.84 -17.98 -8.43
CA ALA A 422 12.24 -17.60 -7.16
C ALA A 422 10.72 -17.85 -7.19
N ARG A 423 10.21 -18.49 -6.14
CA ARG A 423 8.77 -18.66 -5.92
C ARG A 423 8.21 -17.43 -5.20
N TYR A 424 6.98 -17.06 -5.51
CA TYR A 424 6.24 -16.04 -4.77
C TYR A 424 4.73 -16.34 -4.78
N LEU A 425 4.02 -15.73 -3.84
CA LEU A 425 2.58 -15.83 -3.71
C LEU A 425 1.93 -14.49 -4.07
N VAL A 426 0.74 -14.53 -4.64
CA VAL A 426 -0.09 -13.34 -4.89
C VAL A 426 -1.50 -13.61 -4.39
N GLN A 427 -2.05 -12.63 -3.67
CA GLN A 427 -3.48 -12.56 -3.36
C GLN A 427 -4.07 -11.33 -4.05
N LEU A 428 -5.00 -11.55 -4.97
CA LEU A 428 -5.82 -10.50 -5.57
C LEU A 428 -6.97 -10.13 -4.64
N PRO A 429 -7.43 -8.87 -4.64
CA PRO A 429 -8.61 -8.48 -3.89
C PRO A 429 -9.89 -9.10 -4.49
N PRO A 430 -10.97 -9.22 -3.71
CA PRO A 430 -12.27 -9.65 -4.23
C PRO A 430 -12.73 -8.76 -5.39
N GLU A 431 -13.43 -9.37 -6.35
CA GLU A 431 -13.92 -8.69 -7.56
C GLU A 431 -12.82 -8.04 -8.42
N TYR A 432 -11.58 -8.56 -8.37
CA TYR A 432 -10.48 -8.06 -9.16
C TYR A 432 -10.83 -7.94 -10.67
N ASP A 433 -10.62 -6.73 -11.19
CA ASP A 433 -10.79 -6.33 -12.59
C ASP A 433 -9.43 -5.96 -13.20
N ALA A 434 -8.99 -6.67 -14.24
CA ALA A 434 -7.71 -6.44 -14.89
C ALA A 434 -7.58 -5.06 -15.61
N ARG A 435 -8.66 -4.29 -15.75
CA ARG A 435 -8.65 -2.91 -16.28
C ARG A 435 -8.62 -1.83 -15.21
N ARG A 436 -8.73 -2.22 -13.93
CA ARG A 436 -8.57 -1.34 -12.77
C ARG A 436 -7.16 -1.43 -12.23
N ARG A 437 -6.60 -0.31 -11.76
CA ARG A 437 -5.26 -0.28 -11.13
C ARG A 437 -5.38 -0.42 -9.62
N TYR A 438 -4.64 -1.35 -9.04
CA TYR A 438 -4.73 -1.67 -7.62
C TYR A 438 -3.48 -1.22 -6.85
N PRO A 439 -3.64 -0.62 -5.65
CA PRO A 439 -2.51 -0.52 -4.73
C PRO A 439 -1.97 -1.92 -4.44
N THR A 440 -0.66 -2.02 -4.28
CA THR A 440 0.03 -3.31 -4.12
C THR A 440 0.97 -3.28 -2.94
N ILE A 441 0.98 -4.34 -2.14
CA ILE A 441 1.92 -4.53 -1.03
C ILE A 441 2.84 -5.70 -1.35
N VAL A 442 4.13 -5.43 -1.47
CA VAL A 442 5.17 -6.47 -1.52
C VAL A 442 5.62 -6.74 -0.08
N SER A 443 5.28 -7.90 0.47
CA SER A 443 5.48 -8.21 1.90
C SER A 443 6.55 -9.28 2.12
N LEU A 444 7.63 -8.90 2.79
CA LEU A 444 8.80 -9.72 3.07
C LEU A 444 8.67 -10.43 4.41
N HIS A 445 8.72 -11.78 4.37
CA HIS A 445 8.65 -12.59 5.58
C HIS A 445 9.93 -12.45 6.43
N GLY A 446 9.80 -12.58 7.74
CA GLY A 446 10.92 -12.62 8.68
C GLY A 446 11.57 -14.01 8.80
N ALA A 447 12.62 -14.09 9.60
CA ALA A 447 13.30 -15.36 9.91
C ALA A 447 12.32 -16.37 10.54
N GLY A 448 12.36 -17.63 10.07
CA GLY A 448 11.47 -18.69 10.56
C GLY A 448 9.99 -18.56 10.16
N THR A 449 9.61 -17.51 9.43
CA THR A 449 8.25 -17.32 8.88
C THR A 449 8.22 -17.56 7.37
N THR A 450 7.03 -17.58 6.79
CA THR A 450 6.83 -17.95 5.38
C THR A 450 6.14 -16.85 4.58
N PRO A 451 6.25 -16.87 3.24
CA PRO A 451 5.45 -16.01 2.37
C PRO A 451 3.94 -16.14 2.62
N LEU A 452 3.44 -17.34 2.92
CA LEU A 452 2.01 -17.56 3.20
C LEU A 452 1.54 -16.80 4.44
N GLN A 453 2.34 -16.78 5.51
CA GLN A 453 2.03 -16.00 6.71
C GLN A 453 1.97 -14.49 6.42
N GLN A 454 2.71 -14.00 5.42
CA GLN A 454 2.60 -12.61 4.98
C GLN A 454 1.28 -12.37 4.23
N ILE A 455 0.87 -13.29 3.36
CA ILE A 455 -0.47 -13.24 2.73
C ILE A 455 -1.56 -13.23 3.81
N GLU A 456 -1.46 -14.11 4.81
CA GLU A 456 -2.45 -14.24 5.88
C GLU A 456 -2.52 -13.02 6.79
N TRP A 457 -1.38 -12.37 7.06
CA TRP A 457 -1.37 -11.15 7.87
C TRP A 457 -2.10 -10.00 7.19
N TRP A 458 -1.93 -9.84 5.87
CA TRP A 458 -2.58 -8.77 5.11
C TRP A 458 -4.00 -9.11 4.67
N ALA A 459 -4.20 -10.28 4.08
CA ALA A 459 -5.45 -10.69 3.45
C ALA A 459 -6.30 -11.63 4.31
N GLY A 460 -5.85 -12.03 5.50
CA GLY A 460 -6.56 -12.96 6.37
C GLY A 460 -6.33 -14.42 6.01
N ALA A 461 -6.71 -15.34 6.91
CA ALA A 461 -6.69 -16.77 6.65
C ALA A 461 -7.70 -17.16 5.55
N SER A 462 -7.46 -18.29 4.89
CA SER A 462 -8.40 -18.83 3.91
C SER A 462 -9.67 -19.28 4.64
N THR A 463 -10.83 -18.91 4.12
CA THR A 463 -12.13 -19.45 4.50
C THR A 463 -12.34 -20.82 3.84
N ASP A 464 -13.42 -21.51 4.23
CA ASP A 464 -13.78 -22.84 3.72
C ASP A 464 -14.02 -22.88 2.19
N ASP A 465 -14.46 -21.75 1.62
CA ASP A 465 -14.66 -21.57 0.17
C ASP A 465 -13.39 -21.12 -0.57
N GLY A 466 -12.25 -21.03 0.13
CA GLY A 466 -10.96 -20.64 -0.42
C GLY A 466 -10.71 -19.13 -0.50
N THR A 467 -11.72 -18.31 -0.18
CA THR A 467 -11.58 -16.84 -0.23
C THR A 467 -10.85 -16.30 1.00
N ARG A 468 -10.56 -14.99 0.98
CA ARG A 468 -9.81 -14.29 2.02
C ARG A 468 -10.43 -12.92 2.29
N GLU A 469 -10.89 -12.70 3.52
CA GLU A 469 -11.69 -11.53 3.91
C GLU A 469 -10.93 -10.51 4.78
N GLY A 470 -9.60 -10.59 4.84
CA GLY A 470 -8.77 -9.67 5.62
C GLY A 470 -8.69 -8.26 5.02
N GLN A 471 -7.89 -7.41 5.67
CA GLN A 471 -7.85 -5.98 5.38
C GLN A 471 -7.37 -5.68 3.95
N GLY A 472 -6.45 -6.48 3.39
CA GLY A 472 -6.03 -6.35 1.99
C GLY A 472 -7.21 -6.44 1.01
N GLY A 473 -8.13 -7.39 1.22
CA GLY A 473 -9.35 -7.50 0.44
C GLY A 473 -10.27 -6.29 0.69
N ARG A 474 -10.45 -5.86 1.94
CA ARG A 474 -11.27 -4.70 2.31
C ARG A 474 -10.83 -3.39 1.66
N TYR A 475 -9.54 -3.14 1.56
CA TYR A 475 -8.96 -1.93 0.94
C TYR A 475 -8.63 -2.11 -0.56
N GLY A 476 -8.97 -3.26 -1.15
CA GLY A 476 -8.73 -3.52 -2.56
C GLY A 476 -7.24 -3.51 -2.92
N ALA A 477 -6.40 -4.16 -2.12
CA ALA A 477 -4.96 -4.24 -2.34
C ALA A 477 -4.54 -5.62 -2.87
N ILE A 478 -3.61 -5.64 -3.82
CA ILE A 478 -2.89 -6.85 -4.21
C ILE A 478 -1.79 -7.10 -3.18
N VAL A 479 -1.69 -8.32 -2.65
CA VAL A 479 -0.60 -8.69 -1.74
C VAL A 479 0.33 -9.67 -2.43
N ILE A 480 1.61 -9.34 -2.49
CA ILE A 480 2.67 -10.14 -3.11
C ILE A 480 3.66 -10.56 -2.03
N ALA A 481 3.92 -11.85 -1.88
CA ALA A 481 4.85 -12.37 -0.89
C ALA A 481 5.94 -13.22 -1.55
N PRO A 482 7.16 -12.69 -1.75
CA PRO A 482 8.27 -13.45 -2.30
C PRO A 482 8.88 -14.43 -1.29
N ALA A 483 9.29 -15.62 -1.75
CA ALA A 483 10.18 -16.52 -1.01
C ALA A 483 11.63 -16.03 -1.17
N TRP A 484 11.97 -14.96 -0.45
CA TRP A 484 13.17 -14.16 -0.70
C TRP A 484 14.40 -14.59 0.10
N GLY A 485 14.22 -15.21 1.28
CA GLY A 485 15.29 -15.70 2.13
C GLY A 485 15.38 -17.23 2.19
N GLU A 486 16.50 -17.76 2.68
CA GLU A 486 16.63 -19.20 2.92
C GLU A 486 15.84 -19.63 4.17
N LYS A 487 15.37 -20.88 4.21
CA LYS A 487 14.54 -21.40 5.33
C LYS A 487 15.23 -21.30 6.70
N THR A 488 16.55 -21.45 6.74
CA THR A 488 17.37 -21.42 7.97
C THR A 488 18.06 -20.08 8.18
N GLN A 489 17.76 -19.07 7.36
CA GLN A 489 18.36 -17.75 7.48
C GLN A 489 17.78 -17.02 8.70
N LEU A 490 18.68 -16.50 9.53
CA LEU A 490 18.32 -15.76 10.74
C LEU A 490 18.47 -14.25 10.57
N ASP A 491 19.40 -13.81 9.72
CA ASP A 491 19.74 -12.40 9.52
C ASP A 491 19.70 -12.02 8.04
N TYR A 492 19.34 -10.77 7.76
CA TYR A 492 19.39 -10.19 6.43
C TYR A 492 20.84 -9.99 5.97
N ARG A 493 21.19 -10.47 4.75
CA ARG A 493 22.59 -10.47 4.27
C ARG A 493 22.94 -9.22 3.47
N TYR A 494 21.96 -8.41 3.08
CA TYR A 494 22.13 -7.20 2.25
C TYR A 494 22.69 -7.51 0.85
N SER A 495 22.44 -8.72 0.36
CA SER A 495 23.11 -9.23 -0.83
C SER A 495 22.41 -8.85 -2.14
N ALA A 496 23.13 -8.91 -3.25
CA ALA A 496 22.55 -8.65 -4.57
C ALA A 496 21.46 -9.66 -4.91
N GLU A 497 21.62 -10.90 -4.45
CA GLU A 497 20.66 -12.00 -4.62
C GLU A 497 19.33 -11.67 -3.96
N GLU A 498 19.33 -11.28 -2.68
CA GLU A 498 18.10 -10.93 -1.93
C GLU A 498 17.37 -9.76 -2.59
N HIS A 499 18.10 -8.72 -3.02
CA HIS A 499 17.54 -7.59 -3.79
C HIS A 499 16.93 -8.08 -5.11
N SER A 500 17.66 -8.92 -5.84
CA SER A 500 17.24 -9.38 -7.17
C SER A 500 15.94 -10.18 -7.13
N VAL A 501 15.70 -10.97 -6.08
CA VAL A 501 14.45 -11.73 -5.92
C VAL A 501 13.27 -10.78 -5.79
N VAL A 502 13.36 -9.81 -4.88
CA VAL A 502 12.26 -8.86 -4.62
C VAL A 502 11.94 -8.03 -5.87
N LEU A 503 12.98 -7.50 -6.53
CA LEU A 503 12.81 -6.68 -7.73
C LEU A 503 12.31 -7.49 -8.94
N ALA A 504 12.77 -8.74 -9.11
CA ALA A 504 12.30 -9.62 -10.17
C ALA A 504 10.83 -10.00 -9.97
N VAL A 505 10.43 -10.32 -8.73
CA VAL A 505 9.04 -10.65 -8.39
C VAL A 505 8.12 -9.45 -8.63
N LEU A 506 8.50 -8.23 -8.23
CA LEU A 506 7.69 -7.04 -8.50
C LEU A 506 7.50 -6.80 -10.01
N ARG A 507 8.58 -6.90 -10.80
CA ARG A 507 8.50 -6.74 -12.26
C ARG A 507 7.62 -7.82 -12.88
N ASP A 508 7.79 -9.06 -12.48
CA ASP A 508 7.02 -10.17 -13.02
C ASP A 508 5.53 -10.07 -12.67
N ALA A 509 5.20 -9.76 -11.42
CA ALA A 509 3.83 -9.47 -11.02
C ALA A 509 3.23 -8.28 -11.78
N SER A 510 4.01 -7.25 -12.08
CA SER A 510 3.55 -6.09 -12.88
C SER A 510 3.22 -6.47 -14.32
N ARG A 511 3.86 -7.51 -14.89
CA ARG A 511 3.54 -8.07 -16.22
C ARG A 511 2.28 -8.92 -16.24
N GLN A 512 1.84 -9.41 -15.08
CA GLN A 512 0.72 -10.34 -14.96
C GLN A 512 -0.55 -9.67 -14.41
N PHE A 513 -0.39 -8.74 -13.46
CA PHE A 513 -1.49 -8.14 -12.71
C PHE A 513 -1.52 -6.61 -12.86
N SER A 514 -2.71 -6.04 -12.72
CA SER A 514 -2.97 -4.61 -12.90
C SER A 514 -2.57 -3.82 -11.66
N ILE A 515 -1.25 -3.75 -11.45
CA ILE A 515 -0.62 -2.99 -10.38
C ILE A 515 -0.63 -1.50 -10.74
N ASP A 516 -1.02 -0.69 -9.77
CA ASP A 516 -0.76 0.74 -9.75
C ASP A 516 0.70 0.98 -9.33
N SER A 517 1.59 1.23 -10.31
CA SER A 517 3.01 1.57 -10.09
C SER A 517 3.23 2.80 -9.19
N ASP A 518 2.23 3.66 -8.99
CA ASP A 518 2.35 4.80 -8.07
C ASP A 518 1.87 4.50 -6.66
N ARG A 519 1.30 3.31 -6.41
CA ARG A 519 0.83 2.84 -5.10
C ARG A 519 1.35 1.44 -4.79
N VAL A 520 2.65 1.22 -5.06
CA VAL A 520 3.38 0.02 -4.61
C VAL A 520 4.05 0.31 -3.27
N PHE A 521 3.75 -0.49 -2.26
CA PHE A 521 4.32 -0.39 -0.92
C PHE A 521 5.22 -1.59 -0.65
N LEU A 522 6.37 -1.35 -0.02
CA LEU A 522 7.25 -2.41 0.47
C LEU A 522 6.99 -2.62 1.96
N SER A 523 6.70 -3.84 2.37
CA SER A 523 6.46 -4.20 3.76
C SER A 523 7.40 -5.31 4.19
N GLY A 524 7.75 -5.36 5.48
CA GLY A 524 8.44 -6.52 6.02
C GLY A 524 8.39 -6.64 7.52
N HIS A 525 8.51 -7.89 7.99
CA HIS A 525 8.51 -8.24 9.42
C HIS A 525 9.89 -8.72 9.87
N SER A 526 10.40 -8.20 10.99
CA SER A 526 11.67 -8.63 11.59
C SER A 526 12.81 -8.58 10.55
N MET A 527 13.48 -9.70 10.25
CA MET A 527 14.45 -9.83 9.14
C MET A 527 13.92 -9.29 7.79
N GLY A 528 12.63 -9.47 7.49
CA GLY A 528 11.99 -8.90 6.31
C GLY A 528 11.80 -7.38 6.42
N GLY A 529 11.64 -6.86 7.64
CA GLY A 529 11.62 -5.43 7.94
C GLY A 529 12.99 -4.77 7.73
N ASP A 530 14.07 -5.46 8.12
CA ASP A 530 15.45 -5.04 7.81
C ASP A 530 15.64 -4.91 6.29
N ALA A 531 15.21 -5.92 5.54
CA ALA A 531 15.26 -5.94 4.09
C ALA A 531 14.38 -4.87 3.45
N ALA A 532 13.17 -4.66 3.97
CA ALA A 532 12.25 -3.63 3.48
C ALA A 532 12.85 -2.23 3.64
N TRP A 533 13.49 -1.95 4.78
CA TRP A 533 14.15 -0.67 5.03
C TRP A 533 15.30 -0.43 4.04
N ASP A 534 16.15 -1.44 3.87
CA ASP A 534 17.32 -1.37 3.00
C ASP A 534 16.97 -1.27 1.50
N ILE A 535 16.11 -2.16 1.01
CA ILE A 535 15.66 -2.18 -0.40
C ILE A 535 14.85 -0.92 -0.71
N GLY A 536 14.02 -0.45 0.23
CA GLY A 536 13.28 0.79 0.13
C GLY A 536 14.19 1.98 -0.15
N LEU A 537 15.27 2.12 0.64
CA LEU A 537 16.25 3.19 0.47
C LEU A 537 17.18 2.99 -0.74
N SER A 538 17.41 1.76 -1.19
CA SER A 538 18.19 1.48 -2.41
C SER A 538 17.45 1.86 -3.69
N HIS A 539 16.13 1.73 -3.68
CA HIS A 539 15.26 1.96 -4.84
C HIS A 539 14.08 2.87 -4.48
N PRO A 540 14.33 4.10 -3.99
CA PRO A 540 13.27 5.01 -3.52
C PRO A 540 12.31 5.44 -4.64
N ASP A 541 12.68 5.18 -5.89
CA ASP A 541 11.92 5.43 -7.11
C ASP A 541 10.85 4.36 -7.41
N LEU A 542 10.79 3.27 -6.64
CA LEU A 542 9.82 2.18 -6.85
C LEU A 542 8.64 2.21 -5.87
N TRP A 543 8.77 2.91 -4.74
CA TRP A 543 7.86 2.73 -3.60
C TRP A 543 7.07 4.00 -3.28
N ALA A 544 5.78 3.86 -3.09
CA ALA A 544 4.91 4.89 -2.52
C ALA A 544 5.14 5.06 -1.00
N GLY A 545 5.67 4.03 -0.35
CA GLY A 545 6.06 4.04 1.05
C GLY A 545 6.58 2.68 1.51
N VAL A 546 7.23 2.66 2.68
CA VAL A 546 7.81 1.46 3.28
C VAL A 546 7.22 1.24 4.67
N ILE A 547 6.78 0.00 4.94
CA ILE A 547 6.19 -0.43 6.20
C ILE A 547 7.16 -1.41 6.87
N ILE A 548 7.62 -1.08 8.07
CA ILE A 548 8.59 -1.90 8.81
C ILE A 548 7.96 -2.32 10.13
N VAL A 549 7.78 -3.63 10.31
CA VAL A 549 7.26 -4.20 11.55
C VAL A 549 8.40 -4.91 12.27
N SER A 550 8.82 -4.37 13.41
CA SER A 550 9.90 -4.92 14.24
C SER A 550 11.23 -5.12 13.50
N GLY A 551 11.53 -4.32 12.47
CA GLY A 551 12.78 -4.37 11.71
C GLY A 551 13.85 -3.40 12.22
N LYS A 552 15.11 -3.65 11.86
CA LYS A 552 16.30 -2.92 12.28
C LYS A 552 16.94 -2.16 11.12
N ALA A 553 17.32 -0.92 11.39
CA ALA A 553 18.26 -0.15 10.58
C ALA A 553 19.67 -0.72 10.77
N GLY A 554 20.30 -1.12 9.67
CA GLY A 554 21.65 -1.68 9.72
C GLY A 554 22.42 -1.43 8.43
N ARG A 555 23.74 -1.52 8.55
CA ARG A 555 24.71 -1.39 7.45
C ARG A 555 24.44 -0.17 6.57
N TYR A 556 23.93 -0.37 5.36
CA TYR A 556 23.72 0.68 4.35
C TYR A 556 22.62 1.68 4.74
N VAL A 557 21.58 1.23 5.47
CA VAL A 557 20.47 2.09 5.95
C VAL A 557 21.02 3.32 6.66
N ASN A 558 22.01 3.12 7.54
CA ASN A 558 22.66 4.14 8.34
C ASN A 558 23.37 5.23 7.50
N HIS A 559 23.62 4.96 6.21
CA HIS A 559 24.29 5.86 5.27
C HIS A 559 23.36 6.38 4.18
N TYR A 560 22.16 5.83 4.02
CA TYR A 560 21.24 6.10 2.92
C TYR A 560 20.13 7.10 3.25
N HIS A 561 20.21 7.79 4.39
CA HIS A 561 19.18 8.70 4.85
C HIS A 561 18.77 9.79 3.85
N GLN A 562 19.64 10.21 2.91
CA GLN A 562 19.25 11.16 1.86
C GLN A 562 18.14 10.61 0.97
N ASN A 563 18.16 9.31 0.69
CA ASN A 563 17.16 8.62 -0.12
C ASN A 563 15.79 8.57 0.59
N ALA A 564 15.77 8.73 1.92
CA ALA A 564 14.54 8.78 2.72
C ALA A 564 13.77 10.12 2.58
N ARG A 565 14.36 11.14 1.93
CA ARG A 565 13.78 12.50 1.90
C ARG A 565 12.38 12.54 1.29
N THR A 566 12.14 11.76 0.25
CA THR A 566 10.88 11.71 -0.50
C THR A 566 10.17 10.36 -0.35
N LEU A 567 10.68 9.47 0.51
CA LEU A 567 10.15 8.13 0.71
C LEU A 567 9.46 8.04 2.08
N PRO A 568 8.13 7.87 2.14
CA PRO A 568 7.41 7.71 3.39
C PRO A 568 7.70 6.39 4.12
N PHE A 569 7.86 6.47 5.44
CA PHE A 569 8.08 5.32 6.32
C PHE A 569 6.99 5.21 7.39
N TYR A 570 6.45 4.00 7.57
CA TYR A 570 5.59 3.61 8.69
C TYR A 570 6.27 2.48 9.46
N ILE A 571 6.64 2.73 10.71
CA ILE A 571 7.45 1.80 11.50
C ILE A 571 6.71 1.46 12.77
N VAL A 572 6.57 0.16 13.07
CA VAL A 572 5.83 -0.34 14.23
C VAL A 572 6.75 -1.25 15.05
N CYS A 573 6.86 -1.01 16.36
CA CYS A 573 7.55 -1.91 17.27
C CYS A 573 6.91 -1.94 18.66
N GLY A 574 7.33 -2.90 19.49
CA GLY A 574 6.93 -2.95 20.90
C GLY A 574 7.91 -2.17 21.77
N ALA A 575 7.40 -1.45 22.78
CA ALA A 575 8.22 -0.64 23.67
C ALA A 575 9.25 -1.46 24.50
N LEU A 576 9.04 -2.77 24.65
CA LEU A 576 9.97 -3.69 25.33
C LEU A 576 10.91 -4.46 24.37
N ASP A 577 10.86 -4.16 23.06
CA ASP A 577 11.85 -4.64 22.08
C ASP A 577 13.06 -3.68 21.98
N HIS A 578 13.83 -3.61 23.06
CA HIS A 578 14.95 -2.67 23.17
C HIS A 578 16.08 -2.94 22.18
N THR A 579 16.25 -4.19 21.74
CA THR A 579 17.28 -4.54 20.75
C THR A 579 17.00 -3.86 19.41
N THR A 580 15.73 -3.81 19.01
CA THR A 580 15.30 -3.15 17.78
C THR A 580 15.35 -1.63 17.93
N PHE A 581 14.84 -1.09 19.04
CA PHE A 581 14.91 0.35 19.31
C PHE A 581 16.35 0.89 19.28
N SER A 582 17.28 0.22 19.99
CA SER A 582 18.69 0.65 20.07
C SER A 582 19.40 0.65 18.72
N ALA A 583 19.00 -0.25 17.81
CA ALA A 583 19.54 -0.27 16.45
C ALA A 583 18.99 0.89 15.59
N ASN A 584 17.77 1.36 15.88
CA ASN A 584 17.03 2.29 15.04
C ASN A 584 17.13 3.74 15.47
N GLU A 585 17.38 3.99 16.76
CA GLU A 585 17.36 5.31 17.40
C GLU A 585 18.00 6.39 16.53
N MET A 586 19.25 6.16 16.09
CA MET A 586 20.01 7.15 15.32
C MET A 586 19.30 7.59 14.03
N ASP A 587 18.74 6.64 13.27
CA ASP A 587 18.10 6.94 11.99
C ASP A 587 16.69 7.50 12.18
N LEU A 588 15.94 7.02 13.18
CA LEU A 588 14.66 7.62 13.57
C LEU A 588 14.83 9.09 13.95
N ASP A 589 15.78 9.39 14.84
CA ASP A 589 16.07 10.75 15.28
C ASP A 589 16.49 11.65 14.11
N ARG A 590 17.33 11.11 13.21
CA ARG A 590 17.79 11.80 12.01
C ARG A 590 16.62 12.15 11.08
N TYR A 591 15.69 11.22 10.84
CA TYR A 591 14.53 11.45 9.97
C TYR A 591 13.58 12.48 10.57
N LEU A 592 13.27 12.34 11.87
CA LEU A 592 12.37 13.26 12.59
C LEU A 592 12.95 14.68 12.63
N LYS A 593 14.24 14.85 12.98
CA LYS A 593 14.92 16.16 13.01
C LYS A 593 14.95 16.84 11.63
N LYS A 594 15.16 16.07 10.56
CA LYS A 594 15.18 16.59 9.18
C LYS A 594 13.78 16.94 8.67
N GLY A 595 12.74 16.31 9.22
CA GLY A 595 11.35 16.51 8.81
C GLY A 595 10.90 15.60 7.69
N PHE A 596 11.48 14.41 7.59
CA PHE A 596 11.05 13.39 6.65
C PHE A 596 9.67 12.83 7.03
N ASP A 597 9.01 12.18 6.07
CA ASP A 597 7.74 11.48 6.28
C ASP A 597 7.98 10.17 7.03
N LEU A 598 8.06 10.26 8.35
CA LEU A 598 8.18 9.11 9.24
C LEU A 598 7.03 9.13 10.25
N THR A 599 6.31 8.00 10.32
CA THR A 599 5.42 7.65 11.43
C THR A 599 6.03 6.47 12.16
N TYR A 600 6.49 6.68 13.39
CA TYR A 600 6.98 5.60 14.24
C TYR A 600 5.99 5.34 15.38
N VAL A 601 5.58 4.09 15.55
CA VAL A 601 4.55 3.65 16.49
C VAL A 601 5.15 2.63 17.45
N GLU A 602 5.10 2.94 18.74
CA GLU A 602 5.51 2.04 19.81
C GLU A 602 4.29 1.53 20.58
N TYR A 603 4.11 0.21 20.62
CA TYR A 603 3.07 -0.42 21.43
C TYR A 603 3.51 -0.58 22.88
N ARG A 604 2.68 -0.12 23.83
CA ARG A 604 3.04 -0.10 25.25
C ARG A 604 3.12 -1.49 25.85
N GLY A 605 4.27 -1.79 26.45
CA GLY A 605 4.51 -3.07 27.14
C GLY A 605 4.67 -4.28 26.23
N ARG A 606 4.60 -4.10 24.91
CA ARG A 606 4.72 -5.18 23.92
C ARG A 606 6.19 -5.44 23.57
N GLY A 607 6.50 -6.68 23.20
CA GLY A 607 7.84 -7.13 22.82
C GLY A 607 8.04 -7.16 21.30
N HIS A 608 8.80 -8.14 20.82
CA HIS A 608 9.00 -8.37 19.38
C HIS A 608 7.80 -9.11 18.77
N GLU A 609 6.93 -8.41 18.03
CA GLU A 609 5.66 -8.97 17.55
C GLU A 609 5.32 -8.57 16.10
N HIS A 610 4.18 -9.05 15.62
CA HIS A 610 3.65 -8.77 14.28
C HIS A 610 2.58 -7.65 14.24
N PHE A 611 2.06 -7.20 15.39
CA PHE A 611 1.17 -6.03 15.51
C PHE A 611 -0.02 -5.97 14.52
N SER A 612 -0.80 -7.05 14.40
CA SER A 612 -2.02 -7.05 13.57
C SER A 612 -3.03 -5.97 13.95
N ASP A 613 -2.99 -5.50 15.20
CA ASP A 613 -3.81 -4.40 15.74
C ASP A 613 -3.61 -3.09 14.94
N GLU A 614 -2.48 -2.93 14.26
CA GLU A 614 -2.08 -1.72 13.53
C GLU A 614 -2.53 -1.72 12.06
N LEU A 615 -3.02 -2.85 11.54
CA LEU A 615 -3.33 -3.06 10.12
C LEU A 615 -4.23 -1.98 9.52
N ILE A 616 -5.32 -1.63 10.21
CA ILE A 616 -6.30 -0.64 9.73
C ILE A 616 -5.62 0.73 9.57
N LYS A 617 -4.86 1.15 10.58
CA LYS A 617 -4.13 2.43 10.56
C LYS A 617 -3.06 2.47 9.47
N ILE A 618 -2.40 1.33 9.21
CA ILE A 618 -1.46 1.21 8.08
C ILE A 618 -2.19 1.39 6.76
N PHE A 619 -3.35 0.77 6.56
CA PHE A 619 -4.12 0.97 5.33
C PHE A 619 -4.62 2.40 5.17
N ASP A 620 -5.10 3.02 6.25
CA ASP A 620 -5.48 4.43 6.25
C ASP A 620 -4.29 5.31 5.85
N TRP A 621 -3.08 5.02 6.36
CA TRP A 621 -1.86 5.70 5.94
C TRP A 621 -1.54 5.45 4.46
N THR A 622 -1.57 4.20 3.98
CA THR A 622 -1.29 3.90 2.55
C THR A 622 -2.25 4.60 1.60
N SER A 623 -3.50 4.82 2.01
CA SER A 623 -4.51 5.50 1.19
C SER A 623 -4.16 6.96 0.86
N LEU A 624 -3.28 7.56 1.66
CA LEU A 624 -2.82 8.94 1.54
C LEU A 624 -1.47 9.07 0.82
N LYS A 625 -0.84 7.95 0.44
CA LYS A 625 0.51 7.94 -0.13
C LYS A 625 0.50 7.54 -1.60
N SER A 626 1.29 8.26 -2.37
CA SER A 626 1.65 7.93 -3.74
C SER A 626 3.13 8.18 -3.95
N ARG A 627 3.72 7.41 -4.86
CA ARG A 627 5.11 7.53 -5.26
C ARG A 627 5.33 8.82 -6.04
N SER A 628 6.50 9.44 -5.87
CA SER A 628 6.97 10.46 -6.82
C SER A 628 7.65 9.76 -7.99
N SER A 629 6.92 9.49 -9.07
CA SER A 629 7.41 8.75 -10.25
C SER A 629 8.48 9.52 -11.04
N SER A 630 8.29 10.83 -11.22
CA SER A 630 9.18 11.71 -12.00
C SER A 630 9.53 13.01 -11.25
N PRO A 631 10.26 12.95 -10.12
CA PRO A 631 10.62 14.15 -9.37
C PRO A 631 11.50 15.08 -10.19
N LYS A 632 11.21 16.39 -10.12
CA LYS A 632 12.03 17.42 -10.80
C LYS A 632 13.41 17.59 -10.19
N GLU A 633 13.58 17.19 -8.93
CA GLU A 633 14.85 17.24 -8.21
C GLU A 633 15.14 15.85 -7.63
N ILE A 634 16.33 15.34 -7.93
CA ILE A 634 16.86 14.09 -7.43
C ILE A 634 18.10 14.41 -6.62
N ASP A 635 18.15 13.89 -5.40
CA ASP A 635 19.36 13.78 -4.59
C ASP A 635 19.39 12.34 -4.07
N ALA A 636 20.40 11.56 -4.46
CA ALA A 636 20.49 10.17 -4.05
C ALA A 636 21.92 9.76 -3.71
N VAL A 637 22.03 8.74 -2.86
CA VAL A 637 23.29 8.15 -2.43
C VAL A 637 23.29 6.64 -2.61
N SER A 638 24.48 6.07 -2.84
CA SER A 638 24.68 4.63 -2.83
C SER A 638 26.09 4.25 -2.38
N MET A 639 26.23 3.03 -1.88
CA MET A 639 27.47 2.35 -1.57
C MET A 639 27.52 0.96 -2.22
N ARG A 640 26.60 0.62 -3.14
CA ARG A 640 26.53 -0.71 -3.77
C ARG A 640 26.56 -0.64 -5.29
N PRO A 641 27.23 -1.59 -5.96
CA PRO A 641 27.40 -1.55 -7.41
C PRO A 641 26.12 -1.82 -8.22
N TRP A 642 25.10 -2.46 -7.63
CA TRP A 642 23.83 -2.76 -8.30
C TRP A 642 22.74 -1.70 -8.11
N ASP A 643 22.95 -0.71 -7.24
CA ASP A 643 22.06 0.44 -7.07
C ASP A 643 22.35 1.46 -8.21
N ARG A 644 21.85 1.18 -9.41
CA ARG A 644 22.30 1.88 -10.64
C ARG A 644 21.31 2.89 -11.21
N PHE A 645 20.05 2.81 -10.80
CA PHE A 645 18.94 3.54 -11.40
C PHE A 645 18.21 4.30 -10.31
N PHE A 646 18.05 5.61 -10.50
CA PHE A 646 17.35 6.50 -9.57
C PHE A 646 16.42 7.40 -10.38
N TRP A 647 15.12 7.08 -10.37
CA TRP A 647 14.08 7.74 -11.15
C TRP A 647 14.38 7.80 -12.64
N TRP A 648 15.05 8.85 -13.13
CA TRP A 648 15.35 9.06 -14.56
C TRP A 648 16.85 9.23 -14.85
N ILE A 649 17.72 8.96 -13.87
CA ILE A 649 19.17 8.91 -14.06
C ILE A 649 19.69 7.52 -13.74
N GLU A 650 20.42 6.95 -14.70
CA GLU A 650 21.04 5.64 -14.60
C GLU A 650 22.54 5.74 -14.84
N MET A 651 23.32 4.90 -14.16
CA MET A 651 24.75 4.75 -14.39
C MET A 651 25.11 3.29 -14.64
N ASP A 652 26.11 3.04 -15.49
CA ASP A 652 26.51 1.65 -15.74
C ASP A 652 27.32 1.05 -14.58
N ALA A 653 28.30 1.79 -14.08
CA ALA A 653 29.09 1.40 -12.92
C ALA A 653 29.39 2.61 -12.01
N PRO A 654 29.08 2.55 -10.71
CA PRO A 654 29.50 3.57 -9.77
C PRO A 654 31.01 3.47 -9.50
N PRO A 655 31.68 4.57 -9.08
CA PRO A 655 33.10 4.56 -8.78
C PRO A 655 33.47 3.54 -7.69
N GLN A 656 34.34 2.57 -8.00
CA GLN A 656 34.67 1.45 -7.09
C GLN A 656 35.10 1.90 -5.69
N ARG A 657 35.83 3.02 -5.57
CA ARG A 657 36.30 3.58 -4.28
C ARG A 657 35.18 4.01 -3.32
N THR A 658 33.95 4.16 -3.81
CA THR A 658 32.78 4.54 -3.02
C THR A 658 31.90 3.34 -2.64
N MET A 659 32.21 2.16 -3.17
CA MET A 659 31.42 0.94 -2.99
C MET A 659 31.95 0.09 -1.85
N VAL A 660 31.05 -0.51 -1.09
CA VAL A 660 31.34 -1.49 -0.04
C VAL A 660 30.43 -2.69 -0.29
N LEU A 661 31.01 -3.87 -0.47
CA LEU A 661 30.23 -5.11 -0.63
C LEU A 661 29.81 -5.65 0.74
N PRO A 662 28.67 -6.38 0.84
CA PRO A 662 28.17 -6.88 2.12
C PRO A 662 29.17 -7.76 2.88
N GLY A 663 29.94 -8.59 2.17
CA GLY A 663 30.99 -9.43 2.75
C GLY A 663 32.18 -8.66 3.34
N ASN A 664 32.31 -7.37 3.02
CA ASN A 664 33.38 -6.50 3.51
C ASN A 664 32.89 -5.58 4.65
N TRP A 665 31.74 -5.86 5.27
CA TRP A 665 31.18 -5.05 6.34
C TRP A 665 31.67 -5.50 7.74
N PRO A 666 32.11 -4.59 8.62
CA PRO A 666 32.34 -3.16 8.38
C PRO A 666 33.61 -2.92 7.54
N PRO A 667 33.64 -1.87 6.68
CA PRO A 667 34.81 -1.57 5.87
C PRO A 667 35.99 -1.08 6.73
N ALA A 668 37.22 -1.36 6.30
CA ALA A 668 38.44 -0.91 7.00
C ALA A 668 38.53 0.62 7.12
N ARG A 669 37.92 1.37 6.19
CA ARG A 669 37.71 2.81 6.27
C ARG A 669 36.31 3.14 5.75
N PHE A 670 35.53 3.88 6.52
CA PHE A 670 34.27 4.44 6.04
C PHE A 670 34.57 5.54 5.03
N GLY A 671 34.35 5.24 3.75
CA GLY A 671 34.37 6.23 2.67
C GLY A 671 33.09 7.08 2.65
N GLN A 672 33.12 8.17 1.89
CA GLN A 672 31.88 8.89 1.57
C GLN A 672 31.04 8.04 0.60
N PRO A 673 29.73 7.86 0.86
CA PRO A 673 28.83 7.27 -0.12
C PRO A 673 28.95 7.98 -1.47
N PHE A 674 28.75 7.23 -2.55
CA PHE A 674 28.55 7.82 -3.86
C PHE A 674 27.31 8.73 -3.82
N THR A 675 27.41 9.93 -4.37
CA THR A 675 26.31 10.89 -4.44
C THR A 675 25.99 11.20 -5.89
N LEU A 676 24.70 11.28 -6.22
CA LEU A 676 24.20 11.82 -7.47
C LEU A 676 23.16 12.90 -7.20
N SER A 677 23.11 13.90 -8.07
CA SER A 677 22.05 14.92 -8.03
C SER A 677 21.60 15.25 -9.43
N ALA A 678 20.32 15.53 -9.62
CA ALA A 678 19.79 15.93 -10.91
C ALA A 678 18.60 16.88 -10.74
N LYS A 679 18.43 17.80 -11.68
CA LYS A 679 17.36 18.79 -11.67
C LYS A 679 16.83 19.05 -13.06
N ALA A 680 15.53 18.88 -13.26
CA ALA A 680 14.77 19.32 -14.42
C ALA A 680 14.10 20.68 -14.11
N THR A 681 14.19 21.62 -15.04
CA THR A 681 13.67 22.99 -14.89
C THR A 681 12.56 23.28 -15.89
N ALA A 682 11.70 24.26 -15.58
CA ALA A 682 10.58 24.65 -16.43
C ALA A 682 10.97 25.16 -17.84
N ASN A 683 12.24 25.51 -18.05
CA ASN A 683 12.75 25.98 -19.34
C ASN A 683 13.34 24.84 -20.19
N ASN A 684 12.83 23.61 -20.03
CA ASN A 684 13.30 22.41 -20.73
C ASN A 684 14.82 22.22 -20.64
N ARG A 685 15.34 22.34 -19.41
CA ARG A 685 16.77 22.16 -19.12
C ARG A 685 16.97 21.21 -17.96
N ILE A 686 17.86 20.25 -18.17
CA ILE A 686 18.31 19.27 -17.19
C ILE A 686 19.75 19.57 -16.79
N THR A 687 20.03 19.54 -15.49
CA THR A 687 21.38 19.57 -14.94
C THR A 687 21.56 18.39 -14.01
N ALA A 688 22.56 17.56 -14.26
CA ALA A 688 22.92 16.42 -13.43
C ALA A 688 24.37 16.51 -12.95
N ARG A 689 24.67 15.90 -11.81
CA ARG A 689 26.04 15.63 -11.33
C ARG A 689 26.10 14.18 -10.91
N CYS A 690 26.93 13.42 -11.59
CA CYS A 690 27.16 12.01 -11.34
C CYS A 690 28.62 11.71 -11.67
N GLY A 691 29.34 11.11 -10.72
CA GLY A 691 30.77 10.81 -10.85
C GLY A 691 31.09 9.53 -11.63
N ALA A 692 30.07 8.85 -12.18
CA ALA A 692 30.23 7.64 -12.98
C ALA A 692 30.77 7.95 -14.38
N GLU A 693 31.40 6.95 -15.00
CA GLU A 693 31.99 7.07 -16.33
C GLU A 693 30.90 7.20 -17.39
N GLU A 694 29.92 6.31 -17.36
CA GLU A 694 28.74 6.31 -18.23
C GLU A 694 27.48 6.67 -17.44
N VAL A 695 26.73 7.63 -17.97
CA VAL A 695 25.49 8.13 -17.39
C VAL A 695 24.45 8.23 -18.48
N ARG A 696 23.26 7.68 -18.21
CA ARG A 696 22.08 7.71 -19.05
C ARG A 696 21.02 8.58 -18.37
N ILE A 697 20.46 9.52 -19.12
CA ILE A 697 19.33 10.36 -18.69
C ILE A 697 18.12 9.91 -19.49
N TRP A 698 17.19 9.25 -18.81
CA TRP A 698 15.91 8.82 -19.36
C TRP A 698 14.95 10.01 -19.38
N LEU A 699 14.10 10.11 -20.42
CA LEU A 699 13.27 11.29 -20.67
C LEU A 699 11.81 10.91 -20.80
N SER A 700 10.94 11.64 -20.13
CA SER A 700 9.48 11.45 -20.15
C SER A 700 8.76 12.79 -20.35
N PRO A 701 7.59 12.80 -21.04
CA PRO A 701 6.78 14.00 -21.20
C PRO A 701 6.29 14.60 -19.87
N GLU A 702 6.46 13.91 -18.74
CA GLU A 702 6.07 14.39 -17.41
C GLU A 702 6.94 15.53 -16.88
N PHE A 703 8.19 15.62 -17.30
CA PHE A 703 9.14 16.63 -16.80
C PHE A 703 9.93 17.35 -17.90
N ILE A 704 9.76 16.95 -19.16
CA ILE A 704 10.27 17.68 -20.33
C ILE A 704 9.18 17.88 -21.37
N ASP A 705 9.40 18.85 -22.26
CA ASP A 705 8.56 19.12 -23.42
C ASP A 705 9.34 18.74 -24.70
N PHE A 706 8.92 17.66 -25.36
CA PHE A 706 9.53 17.18 -26.60
C PHE A 706 9.32 18.13 -27.79
N GLN A 707 8.39 19.09 -27.71
CA GLN A 707 8.16 20.09 -28.77
C GLN A 707 9.10 21.29 -28.67
N ARG A 708 9.95 21.35 -27.64
CA ARG A 708 10.87 22.45 -27.38
C ARG A 708 12.32 21.97 -27.36
N PRO A 709 13.29 22.82 -27.75
CA PRO A 709 14.70 22.48 -27.61
C PRO A 709 15.04 22.12 -26.15
N LEU A 710 15.75 21.00 -25.96
CA LEU A 710 16.20 20.48 -24.67
C LEU A 710 17.69 20.75 -24.51
N THR A 711 18.10 21.18 -23.31
CA THR A 711 19.52 21.27 -22.93
C THR A 711 19.81 20.38 -21.73
N ILE A 712 20.76 19.45 -21.88
CA ILE A 712 21.20 18.55 -20.80
C ILE A 712 22.67 18.81 -20.48
N ASN A 713 22.97 19.14 -19.22
CA ASN A 713 24.35 19.29 -18.74
C ASN A 713 24.64 18.25 -17.65
N LEU A 714 25.79 17.58 -17.75
CA LEU A 714 26.34 16.72 -16.72
C LEU A 714 27.63 17.35 -16.16
N GLY A 715 27.53 17.91 -14.96
CA GLY A 715 28.59 18.74 -14.38
C GLY A 715 28.85 19.96 -15.27
N THR A 716 30.07 20.10 -15.76
CA THR A 716 30.49 21.16 -16.69
C THR A 716 30.33 20.77 -18.17
N ARG A 717 30.03 19.50 -18.46
CA ARG A 717 29.89 18.99 -19.84
C ARG A 717 28.45 19.11 -20.30
N ARG A 718 28.25 19.61 -21.53
CA ARG A 718 26.96 19.57 -22.22
C ARG A 718 26.81 18.20 -22.90
N LEU A 719 25.77 17.45 -22.54
CA LEU A 719 25.44 16.15 -23.15
C LEU A 719 24.57 16.32 -24.40
N HIS A 720 23.60 17.23 -24.34
CA HIS A 720 22.68 17.50 -25.44
C HIS A 720 22.31 18.98 -25.51
N GLN A 721 22.07 19.47 -26.72
CA GLN A 721 21.44 20.76 -26.99
C GLN A 721 20.76 20.73 -28.35
N GLY A 722 19.46 20.97 -28.37
CA GLY A 722 18.66 21.01 -29.58
C GLY A 722 17.33 20.30 -29.39
N GLU A 723 16.63 20.05 -30.47
CA GLU A 723 15.42 19.22 -30.47
C GLU A 723 15.77 17.77 -30.10
N ILE A 724 14.79 17.06 -29.56
CA ILE A 724 14.87 15.63 -29.25
C ILE A 724 13.53 15.02 -29.59
N GLU A 725 13.54 13.92 -30.35
CA GLU A 725 12.32 13.23 -30.73
C GLU A 725 12.08 12.03 -29.80
N PRO A 726 10.82 11.68 -29.52
CA PRO A 726 10.49 10.41 -28.89
C PRO A 726 11.02 9.23 -29.71
N ASP A 727 11.61 8.25 -29.03
CA ASP A 727 12.10 7.00 -29.58
C ASP A 727 11.20 5.86 -29.09
N VAL A 728 10.41 5.30 -30.01
CA VAL A 728 9.45 4.24 -29.69
C VAL A 728 10.14 2.92 -29.33
N ASP A 729 11.36 2.68 -29.81
CA ASP A 729 12.13 1.48 -29.45
C ASP A 729 12.58 1.55 -27.99
N ILE A 730 13.03 2.73 -27.53
CA ILE A 730 13.33 2.98 -26.12
C ILE A 730 12.09 2.79 -25.25
N LEU A 731 10.94 3.29 -25.71
CA LEU A 731 9.67 3.15 -25.00
C LEU A 731 9.25 1.69 -24.85
N LEU A 732 9.29 0.91 -25.93
CA LEU A 732 8.97 -0.52 -25.92
C LEU A 732 9.89 -1.31 -24.99
N GLU A 733 11.19 -1.02 -25.00
CA GLU A 733 12.17 -1.68 -24.14
C GLU A 733 12.03 -1.28 -22.66
N ASP A 734 11.69 -0.03 -22.35
CA ASP A 734 11.37 0.41 -20.98
C ASP A 734 10.13 -0.32 -20.45
N LEU A 735 9.04 -0.37 -21.24
CA LEU A 735 7.84 -1.12 -20.90
C LEU A 735 8.13 -2.60 -20.64
N ARG A 736 9.02 -3.23 -21.42
CA ARG A 736 9.38 -4.64 -21.28
C ARG A 736 10.25 -4.91 -20.06
N SER A 737 11.21 -4.03 -19.79
CA SER A 737 12.26 -4.23 -18.78
C SER A 737 11.84 -3.73 -17.41
N ARG A 738 11.37 -2.48 -17.30
CA ARG A 738 10.96 -1.84 -16.04
C ARG A 738 9.54 -2.23 -15.63
N CYS A 739 8.69 -2.56 -16.60
CA CYS A 739 7.28 -2.95 -16.38
C CYS A 739 6.44 -1.86 -15.69
N ASP A 740 6.85 -0.60 -15.82
CA ASP A 740 6.05 0.55 -15.42
C ASP A 740 5.24 1.04 -16.63
N TYR A 741 4.03 0.51 -16.75
CA TYR A 741 3.14 0.82 -17.86
C TYR A 741 2.44 2.19 -17.72
N GLN A 742 2.57 2.86 -16.57
CA GLN A 742 1.95 4.17 -16.34
C GLN A 742 2.87 5.31 -16.74
N HIS A 743 4.17 5.16 -16.46
CA HIS A 743 5.16 6.23 -16.62
C HIS A 743 6.32 5.84 -17.53
N PRO A 744 6.10 5.35 -18.77
CA PRO A 744 7.18 4.90 -19.63
C PRO A 744 8.11 6.05 -20.05
N TYR A 745 9.39 5.75 -20.21
CA TYR A 745 10.35 6.68 -20.79
C TYR A 745 10.29 6.66 -22.31
N TRP A 746 10.37 7.83 -22.93
CA TRP A 746 10.18 8.03 -24.37
C TRP A 746 11.51 8.23 -25.10
N ALA A 747 12.58 8.59 -24.41
CA ALA A 747 13.90 8.74 -25.01
C ALA A 747 14.98 8.58 -23.94
N VAL A 748 16.24 8.39 -24.38
CA VAL A 748 17.40 8.36 -23.49
C VAL A 748 18.55 9.14 -24.11
N VAL A 749 19.27 9.90 -23.28
CA VAL A 749 20.51 10.58 -23.67
C VAL A 749 21.67 9.99 -22.90
N THR A 750 22.64 9.43 -23.61
CA THR A 750 23.80 8.74 -23.05
C THR A 750 25.06 9.57 -23.19
N LYS A 751 25.88 9.58 -22.15
CA LYS A 751 27.27 10.01 -22.25
C LYS A 751 28.13 8.85 -22.75
N ASN A 752 28.44 8.80 -24.05
CA ASN A 752 29.41 7.84 -24.58
C ASN A 752 30.86 8.23 -24.19
N PRO A 753 31.71 7.27 -23.78
CA PRO A 753 33.15 7.48 -23.56
C PRO A 753 33.90 7.91 -24.83
N SER A 754 33.45 7.46 -26.01
CA SER A 754 34.16 7.57 -27.29
C SER A 754 33.91 8.84 -28.10
N GLY A 755 32.94 9.69 -27.74
CA GLY A 755 32.74 10.97 -28.44
C GLY A 755 32.28 10.87 -29.90
N GLU A 756 31.87 9.69 -30.37
CA GLU A 756 31.14 9.55 -31.63
C GLU A 756 29.64 9.73 -31.38
N LYS A 757 29.03 10.54 -32.26
CA LYS A 757 27.65 11.01 -32.21
C LYS A 757 26.66 9.89 -32.55
#